data_AF-A0A0W0YFX2-F1
#
_entry.id   AF-A0A0W0YFX2-F1
#
_cell.length_a   1.000
_cell.length_b   1.000
_cell.length_c   1.000
_cell.angle_alpha   90.00
_cell.angle_beta   90.00
_cell.angle_gamma   90.00
#
_symmetry.space_group_name_H-M   'P 1'
#
loop_
_entity.id
_entity.type
_entity.pdbx_description
1 polymer ?
#
loop_
_entity_poly.entity_id
_entity_poly.type
_entity_poly.pdbx_seq_one_letter_code
_entity_poly.pdbx_strand_id
1 'polypeptide(L)'
;MKLPLQEPIAPRYIYINPKTNVVHLLMPIMSGTEIGLDNTCKSVYSLQEFFGLLGANQQSAASRMLKDYQEALAFDIKYHPDSEEKSLKTQRLEQINSYLRLLQQAQQEKQITSPLTLVFPAYPAALESLMQAREGNLYSMILRPKEQDVQLRTTAISPVFSAHHNYIVNGQVIIKESLLYEGLSNRYEGLVFTLKSKEQLIAQVLSKCPDNIVVNFEWVKELLTQEIRTSLGIDVDFNQTQGSLYAPSVPVTQAYMDEELDFGVNNPRTYQGYIEALIEYCAPNLFDVVKDSPFDMINNKEKLSILTQFFLAELNITCHEEGITKANFGQILEDNPDLISNLAESVKQALAHNASVEDALVDYVNQHRDDFQLRSPIPQGGIPNLKERFKSHYNTIKDSPHFDEFMLLSTKEGAFVAHQGCIATHFAYFMQTGFFYDILAESEQTFLQSVQRDFATANKPENVLPHRNEHIHTGIKEVNLDLSKMDKDTLQTLYEDINSYQDPKLKEALLAQLKQERPDFKPQIDAKAFLQHVAYGEQDEAEALLKKDPELAQELLRTNNIHFTDYSGRTFTCTAYEYAYWAKDSHMQRMLENYIRQDEETRQLMFEQVKAIEELVNPPAAEGFFAIPKPRGLHYTTQDKEGQTIDHWEAHFDLTPLKTALKHYVDEYNNRPNKSDDDWEQLDKIWVEKVGIAQRSVPAHIAQEYCHPERSFYNITQSEALLDVSNPNNLKRQLKFYNKDTGNYDLWFTPDSYAVDSRLGFSFAILRGGEPLWGMWRAPSRAESHRRAWRGDLCEIDLAILSVIDKVRIRDLKQSLENLSQPLIAQVAQYPGI
;
A
#
# COMPACT_ATOMS: atom_id res chain seq x y z
N MET A 1 29.16 -4.96 -26.14
CA MET A 1 27.86 -4.65 -25.47
C MET A 1 27.93 -3.46 -24.52
N LYS A 2 26.91 -2.60 -24.49
CA LYS A 2 26.75 -1.52 -23.49
C LYS A 2 25.76 -1.98 -22.41
N LEU A 3 26.22 -2.14 -21.18
CA LEU A 3 25.41 -2.63 -20.06
C LEU A 3 25.12 -1.47 -19.08
N PRO A 4 23.86 -1.07 -18.90
CA PRO A 4 23.51 -0.04 -17.91
C PRO A 4 23.88 -0.45 -16.47
N LEU A 5 24.04 0.53 -15.59
CA LEU A 5 24.21 0.28 -14.16
C LEU A 5 22.86 0.13 -13.46
N GLN A 6 22.79 -0.68 -12.41
CA GLN A 6 21.58 -1.00 -11.65
C GLN A 6 21.41 -0.21 -10.36
N GLU A 7 22.46 0.37 -9.77
CA GLU A 7 22.35 1.11 -8.51
C GLU A 7 21.27 2.22 -8.61
N PRO A 8 20.22 2.22 -7.79
CA PRO A 8 19.16 3.21 -7.93
C PRO A 8 19.60 4.57 -7.38
N ILE A 9 19.13 5.65 -8.01
CA ILE A 9 19.37 7.04 -7.56
C ILE A 9 18.37 7.51 -6.49
N ALA A 10 17.25 6.81 -6.31
CA ALA A 10 16.22 7.15 -5.33
C ALA A 10 15.82 5.94 -4.46
N PRO A 11 16.79 5.25 -3.82
CA PRO A 11 16.49 4.15 -2.92
C PRO A 11 15.65 4.62 -1.71
N ARG A 12 14.66 3.83 -1.31
CA ARG A 12 13.84 4.13 -0.15
C ARG A 12 14.68 4.11 1.14
N TYR A 13 14.44 5.06 2.05
CA TYR A 13 15.13 5.24 3.34
C TYR A 13 16.61 5.63 3.26
N ILE A 14 17.19 5.77 2.07
CA ILE A 14 18.65 5.94 1.92
C ILE A 14 18.98 7.32 1.36
N TYR A 15 19.75 8.05 2.15
CA TYR A 15 20.45 9.26 1.72
C TYR A 15 21.96 8.98 1.69
N ILE A 16 22.65 9.48 0.68
CA ILE A 16 24.10 9.35 0.54
C ILE A 16 24.69 10.75 0.58
N ASN A 17 25.66 10.96 1.47
CA ASN A 17 26.34 12.24 1.55
C ASN A 17 27.21 12.45 0.30
N PRO A 18 26.92 13.46 -0.55
CA PRO A 18 27.64 13.66 -1.80
C PRO A 18 29.12 14.04 -1.61
N LYS A 19 29.52 14.48 -0.41
CA LYS A 19 30.90 14.89 -0.12
C LYS A 19 31.78 13.75 0.35
N THR A 20 31.20 12.77 1.05
CA THR A 20 31.95 11.75 1.80
C THR A 20 31.60 10.33 1.38
N ASN A 21 30.59 10.15 0.52
CA ASN A 21 30.09 8.84 0.08
C ASN A 21 29.58 7.95 1.24
N VAL A 22 29.23 8.58 2.37
CA VAL A 22 28.65 7.89 3.53
C VAL A 22 27.16 7.66 3.29
N VAL A 23 26.72 6.42 3.51
CA VAL A 23 25.33 5.98 3.42
C VAL A 23 24.64 6.25 4.76
N HIS A 24 23.46 6.85 4.72
CA HIS A 24 22.61 7.11 5.88
C HIS A 24 21.29 6.38 5.71
N LEU A 25 20.93 5.58 6.71
CA LEU A 25 19.63 4.92 6.80
C LEU A 25 18.67 5.77 7.64
N LEU A 26 17.59 6.25 7.03
CA LEU A 26 16.57 7.08 7.66
C LEU A 26 15.38 6.22 8.06
N MET A 27 15.11 6.18 9.37
CA MET A 27 14.01 5.44 9.97
C MET A 27 12.79 6.36 10.09
N PRO A 28 11.72 6.14 9.31
CA PRO A 28 10.52 6.97 9.39
C PRO A 28 9.79 6.74 10.72
N ILE A 29 9.33 7.82 11.35
CA ILE A 29 8.50 7.73 12.56
C ILE A 29 7.01 7.91 12.23
N MET A 30 6.70 8.65 11.15
CA MET A 30 5.35 8.86 10.61
C MET A 30 5.42 9.50 9.21
N SER A 31 4.33 9.43 8.45
CA SER A 31 4.20 10.15 7.17
C SER A 31 4.00 11.65 7.40
N GLY A 32 4.49 12.50 6.48
CA GLY A 32 4.47 13.96 6.57
C GLY A 32 5.85 14.58 6.38
N THR A 33 5.94 15.88 6.13
CA THR A 33 7.22 16.61 6.00
C THR A 33 7.41 17.64 7.10
N GLU A 34 6.38 18.46 7.36
CA GLU A 34 6.37 19.47 8.42
C GLU A 34 5.39 19.10 9.53
N ILE A 35 4.21 18.61 9.14
CA ILE A 35 3.18 18.08 10.04
C ILE A 35 2.91 16.61 9.72
N GLY A 36 2.74 15.81 10.77
CA GLY A 36 2.40 14.39 10.66
C GLY A 36 1.02 14.17 10.05
N LEU A 37 0.94 13.32 9.04
CA LEU A 37 -0.31 12.91 8.37
C LEU A 37 -0.96 11.71 9.03
N ASP A 38 -0.14 10.84 9.61
CA ASP A 38 -0.60 9.69 10.38
C ASP A 38 -0.77 10.11 11.84
N ASN A 39 -2.00 10.08 12.35
CA ASN A 39 -2.27 10.30 13.77
C ASN A 39 -3.04 9.12 14.38
N THR A 40 -3.12 9.14 15.71
CA THR A 40 -3.82 8.15 16.53
C THR A 40 -3.42 6.69 16.24
N CYS A 41 -4.33 5.87 15.72
CA CYS A 41 -4.11 4.47 15.43
C CYS A 41 -3.12 4.21 14.27
N LYS A 42 -2.83 5.21 13.43
CA LYS A 42 -1.93 5.09 12.28
C LYS A 42 -0.53 5.66 12.51
N SER A 43 -0.27 6.38 13.60
CA SER A 43 0.99 7.14 13.81
C SER A 43 2.26 6.30 13.65
N VAL A 44 2.21 5.02 13.99
CA VAL A 44 3.35 4.10 13.96
C VAL A 44 3.47 3.29 12.67
N TYR A 45 2.59 3.50 11.69
CA TYR A 45 2.48 2.66 10.49
C TYR A 45 3.76 2.66 9.65
N SER A 46 4.36 3.83 9.40
CA SER A 46 5.63 3.94 8.65
C SER A 46 6.77 3.20 9.35
N LEU A 47 6.78 3.19 10.69
CA LEU A 47 7.78 2.49 11.49
C LEU A 47 7.57 0.97 11.46
N GLN A 48 6.31 0.51 11.51
CA GLN A 48 5.99 -0.91 11.34
C GLN A 48 6.40 -1.41 9.94
N GLU A 49 6.20 -0.59 8.90
CA GLU A 49 6.66 -0.89 7.54
C GLU A 49 8.18 -0.99 7.47
N PHE A 50 8.91 -0.02 8.04
CA PHE A 50 10.37 -0.02 8.08
C PHE A 50 10.94 -1.32 8.66
N PHE A 51 10.37 -1.81 9.77
CA PHE A 51 10.77 -3.07 10.40
C PHE A 51 10.16 -4.33 9.78
N GLY A 52 9.31 -4.22 8.75
CA GLY A 52 8.70 -5.36 8.08
C GLY A 52 7.64 -6.10 8.90
N LEU A 53 6.98 -5.40 9.84
CA LEU A 53 5.96 -5.95 10.73
C LEU A 53 4.54 -5.91 10.11
N LEU A 54 4.36 -5.21 8.99
CA LEU A 54 3.12 -5.17 8.23
C LEU A 54 3.13 -6.27 7.17
N GLY A 55 2.29 -7.31 7.36
CA GLY A 55 2.24 -8.52 6.52
C GLY A 55 2.49 -8.31 5.02
N ALA A 56 1.50 -7.85 4.26
CA ALA A 56 1.55 -7.74 2.80
C ALA A 56 2.60 -6.74 2.25
N ASN A 57 3.23 -5.93 3.12
CA ASN A 57 4.17 -4.87 2.75
C ASN A 57 5.64 -5.21 3.11
N GLN A 58 5.98 -6.48 3.32
CA GLN A 58 7.39 -6.88 3.51
C GLN A 58 8.31 -6.46 2.35
N GLN A 59 7.74 -6.26 1.15
CA GLN A 59 8.48 -5.71 0.01
C GLN A 59 8.99 -4.28 0.25
N SER A 60 8.31 -3.50 1.08
CA SER A 60 8.67 -2.12 1.44
C SER A 60 9.56 -2.01 2.69
N ALA A 61 9.86 -3.14 3.34
CA ALA A 61 10.66 -3.16 4.55
C ALA A 61 12.09 -2.70 4.26
N ALA A 62 12.73 -2.01 5.22
CA ALA A 62 14.10 -1.54 5.05
C ALA A 62 15.08 -2.69 4.77
N SER A 63 14.82 -3.88 5.34
CA SER A 63 15.64 -5.07 5.08
C SER A 63 15.56 -5.54 3.62
N ARG A 64 14.40 -5.44 2.98
CA ARG A 64 14.27 -5.75 1.55
C ARG A 64 14.91 -4.66 0.69
N MET A 65 14.64 -3.38 0.98
CA MET A 65 15.21 -2.25 0.23
C MET A 65 16.74 -2.23 0.28
N LEU A 66 17.34 -2.53 1.44
CA LEU A 66 18.79 -2.64 1.58
C LEU A 66 19.36 -3.86 0.83
N LYS A 67 18.65 -4.99 0.77
CA LYS A 67 19.06 -6.15 -0.02
C LYS A 67 18.99 -5.87 -1.52
N ASP A 68 17.92 -5.23 -2.00
CA ASP A 68 17.82 -4.81 -3.40
C ASP A 68 18.97 -3.86 -3.78
N TYR A 69 19.31 -2.93 -2.89
CA TYR A 69 20.46 -2.03 -3.08
C TYR A 69 21.81 -2.78 -3.06
N GLN A 70 21.96 -3.76 -2.16
CA GLN A 70 23.12 -4.63 -2.05
C GLN A 70 23.33 -5.42 -3.36
N GLU A 71 22.26 -6.03 -3.89
CA GLU A 71 22.26 -6.77 -5.16
C GLU A 71 22.63 -5.86 -6.34
N ALA A 72 22.04 -4.67 -6.42
CA ALA A 72 22.35 -3.69 -7.46
C ALA A 72 23.81 -3.20 -7.41
N LEU A 73 24.35 -2.95 -6.21
CA LEU A 73 25.77 -2.60 -6.04
C LEU A 73 26.69 -3.75 -6.43
N ALA A 74 26.38 -4.99 -6.02
CA ALA A 74 27.17 -6.16 -6.35
C ALA A 74 27.21 -6.40 -7.88
N PHE A 75 26.06 -6.24 -8.55
CA PHE A 75 25.96 -6.25 -10.01
C PHE A 75 26.88 -5.21 -10.63
N ASP A 76 26.79 -3.95 -10.18
CA ASP A 76 27.57 -2.87 -10.76
C ASP A 76 29.07 -3.12 -10.57
N ILE A 77 29.51 -3.49 -9.36
CA ILE A 77 30.92 -3.75 -9.02
C ILE A 77 31.48 -4.90 -9.87
N LYS A 78 30.69 -5.93 -10.14
CA LYS A 78 31.10 -7.10 -10.95
C LYS A 78 31.52 -6.69 -12.36
N TYR A 79 30.77 -5.79 -12.98
CA TYR A 79 31.02 -5.37 -14.36
C TYR A 79 31.88 -4.11 -14.48
N HIS A 80 32.01 -3.33 -13.41
CA HIS A 80 32.78 -2.10 -13.43
C HIS A 80 34.29 -2.36 -13.63
N PRO A 81 34.97 -1.61 -14.53
CA PRO A 81 36.42 -1.59 -14.55
C PRO A 81 36.98 -1.05 -13.23
N ASP A 82 38.21 -1.43 -12.90
CA ASP A 82 38.92 -0.91 -11.74
C ASP A 82 39.09 0.61 -11.88
N SER A 83 38.40 1.36 -11.02
CA SER A 83 38.18 2.81 -11.10
C SER A 83 37.80 3.37 -9.73
N GLU A 84 37.80 4.69 -9.61
CA GLU A 84 37.33 5.38 -8.40
C GLU A 84 35.84 5.08 -8.14
N GLU A 85 35.00 5.08 -9.17
CA GLU A 85 33.58 4.73 -9.06
C GLU A 85 33.36 3.32 -8.51
N LYS A 86 34.16 2.34 -8.94
CA LYS A 86 34.12 0.98 -8.38
C LYS A 86 34.47 0.99 -6.90
N SER A 87 35.52 1.73 -6.50
CA SER A 87 35.90 1.86 -5.08
C SER A 87 34.79 2.51 -4.25
N LEU A 88 34.16 3.57 -4.76
CA LEU A 88 33.03 4.24 -4.10
C LEU A 88 31.81 3.31 -3.94
N LYS A 89 31.49 2.50 -4.97
CA LYS A 89 30.43 1.47 -4.90
C LYS A 89 30.77 0.38 -3.88
N THR A 90 32.02 -0.09 -3.84
CA THR A 90 32.48 -1.06 -2.84
C THR A 90 32.34 -0.51 -1.41
N GLN A 91 32.72 0.74 -1.17
CA GLN A 91 32.54 1.39 0.13
C GLN A 91 31.05 1.46 0.53
N ARG A 92 30.15 1.79 -0.42
CA ARG A 92 28.71 1.80 -0.14
C ARG A 92 28.20 0.38 0.18
N LEU A 93 28.66 -0.64 -0.53
CA LEU A 93 28.28 -2.03 -0.28
C LEU A 93 28.65 -2.48 1.15
N GLU A 94 29.84 -2.12 1.63
CA GLU A 94 30.29 -2.42 3.00
C GLU A 94 29.41 -1.73 4.06
N GLN A 95 28.99 -0.48 3.81
CA GLN A 95 28.10 0.26 4.70
C GLN A 95 26.68 -0.36 4.71
N ILE A 96 26.14 -0.73 3.55
CA ILE A 96 24.84 -1.42 3.42
C ILE A 96 24.86 -2.75 4.17
N ASN A 97 25.94 -3.53 4.06
CA ASN A 97 26.12 -4.79 4.80
C ASN A 97 26.13 -4.55 6.32
N SER A 98 26.68 -3.43 6.78
CA SER A 98 26.68 -3.06 8.19
C SER A 98 25.29 -2.68 8.67
N TYR A 99 24.52 -1.91 7.89
CA TYR A 99 23.12 -1.61 8.20
C TYR A 99 22.22 -2.84 8.19
N LEU A 100 22.38 -3.77 7.25
CA LEU A 100 21.61 -5.01 7.21
C LEU A 100 21.78 -5.84 8.49
N ARG A 101 23.01 -5.96 8.99
CA ARG A 101 23.30 -6.66 10.26
C ARG A 101 22.63 -5.97 11.45
N LEU A 102 22.79 -4.65 11.57
CA LEU A 102 22.19 -3.86 12.66
C LEU A 102 20.66 -3.91 12.63
N LEU A 103 20.06 -3.84 11.44
CA LEU A 103 18.61 -3.94 11.28
C LEU A 103 18.10 -5.32 11.67
N GLN A 104 18.81 -6.39 11.29
CA GLN A 104 18.46 -7.75 11.69
C GLN A 104 18.49 -7.93 13.21
N GLN A 105 19.49 -7.36 13.88
CA GLN A 105 19.56 -7.36 15.35
C GLN A 105 18.35 -6.60 15.94
N ALA A 106 18.07 -5.38 15.47
CA ALA A 106 16.94 -4.59 15.94
C ALA A 106 15.58 -5.31 15.74
N GLN A 107 15.41 -6.03 14.63
CA GLN A 107 14.19 -6.81 14.34
C GLN A 107 14.02 -8.01 15.27
N GLN A 108 15.09 -8.54 15.87
CA GLN A 108 15.03 -9.64 16.83
C GLN A 108 14.73 -9.16 18.25
N GLU A 109 14.90 -7.86 18.53
CA GLU A 109 14.68 -7.30 19.85
C GLU A 109 13.21 -7.06 20.16
N LYS A 110 12.68 -7.81 21.14
CA LYS A 110 11.28 -7.70 21.57
C LYS A 110 10.91 -6.33 22.11
N GLN A 111 11.88 -5.60 22.68
CA GLN A 111 11.67 -4.23 23.15
C GLN A 111 11.34 -3.25 22.01
N ILE A 112 11.70 -3.58 20.76
CA ILE A 112 11.31 -2.83 19.56
C ILE A 112 10.02 -3.41 18.98
N THR A 113 10.01 -4.72 18.71
CA THR A 113 8.94 -5.31 17.90
C THR A 113 7.64 -5.50 18.67
N SER A 114 7.70 -5.80 19.96
CA SER A 114 6.48 -6.08 20.75
C SER A 114 5.54 -4.87 20.82
N PRO A 115 6.01 -3.64 21.16
CA PRO A 115 5.17 -2.44 21.12
C PRO A 115 4.53 -2.18 19.75
N LEU A 116 5.26 -2.49 18.67
CA LEU A 116 4.81 -2.26 17.30
C LEU A 116 3.82 -3.32 16.79
N THR A 117 3.70 -4.46 17.46
CA THR A 117 2.78 -5.56 17.07
C THR A 117 1.50 -5.64 17.91
N LEU A 118 1.31 -4.74 18.87
CA LEU A 118 0.08 -4.69 19.66
C LEU A 118 -1.12 -4.34 18.77
N VAL A 119 -2.32 -4.72 19.24
CA VAL A 119 -3.60 -4.29 18.63
C VAL A 119 -3.65 -2.76 18.53
N PHE A 120 -3.07 -2.08 19.52
CA PHE A 120 -2.85 -0.64 19.54
C PHE A 120 -1.35 -0.38 19.66
N PRO A 121 -0.64 -0.29 18.53
CA PRO A 121 0.81 -0.30 18.53
C PRO A 121 1.37 1.04 18.98
N ALA A 122 2.51 1.03 19.69
CA ALA A 122 3.13 2.20 20.30
C ALA A 122 4.60 2.34 19.87
N TYR A 123 5.17 3.54 20.03
CA TYR A 123 6.58 3.76 19.75
C TYR A 123 7.45 2.97 20.74
N PRO A 124 8.56 2.35 20.30
CA PRO A 124 9.51 1.72 21.21
C PRO A 124 10.13 2.75 22.17
N ALA A 125 10.37 2.37 23.43
CA ALA A 125 10.91 3.27 24.46
C ALA A 125 12.24 3.95 24.06
N ALA A 126 13.07 3.26 23.28
CA ALA A 126 14.29 3.80 22.67
C ALA A 126 14.01 5.03 21.78
N LEU A 127 12.97 4.95 20.95
CA LEU A 127 12.53 6.04 20.09
C LEU A 127 11.82 7.13 20.89
N GLU A 128 10.96 6.77 21.85
CA GLU A 128 10.31 7.75 22.74
C GLU A 128 11.36 8.60 23.47
N SER A 129 12.44 7.99 23.96
CA SER A 129 13.54 8.71 24.61
C SER A 129 14.20 9.73 23.69
N LEU A 130 14.33 9.41 22.39
CA LEU A 130 14.85 10.33 21.38
C LEU A 130 13.85 11.45 21.07
N MET A 131 12.56 11.12 21.00
CA MET A 131 11.47 12.08 20.77
C MET A 131 11.31 13.06 21.94
N GLN A 132 11.61 12.64 23.18
CA GLN A 132 11.56 13.46 24.40
C GLN A 132 12.85 14.24 24.67
N ALA A 133 13.83 14.20 23.78
CA ALA A 133 15.09 14.89 23.99
C ALA A 133 14.84 16.40 24.26
N ARG A 134 15.47 16.93 25.32
CA ARG A 134 15.25 18.31 25.79
C ARG A 134 15.56 19.37 24.73
N GLU A 135 16.49 19.06 23.82
CA GLU A 135 16.88 19.89 22.67
C GLU A 135 16.35 19.32 21.35
N GLY A 136 15.27 18.55 21.40
CA GLY A 136 14.62 17.97 20.22
C GLY A 136 13.97 19.02 19.32
N ASN A 137 13.85 18.67 18.04
CA ASN A 137 13.22 19.48 17.00
C ASN A 137 11.86 18.90 16.55
N LEU A 138 11.22 18.12 17.43
CA LEU A 138 9.90 17.53 17.21
C LEU A 138 8.97 18.00 18.33
N TYR A 139 7.81 18.52 17.96
CA TYR A 139 6.82 19.03 18.90
C TYR A 139 5.49 18.31 18.72
N SER A 140 4.70 18.19 19.78
CA SER A 140 3.35 17.68 19.69
C SER A 140 2.32 18.66 20.25
N MET A 141 1.10 18.52 19.73
CA MET A 141 -0.09 19.18 20.23
C MET A 141 -1.21 18.17 20.41
N ILE A 142 -2.01 18.35 21.46
CA ILE A 142 -3.23 17.60 21.74
C ILE A 142 -4.40 18.60 21.74
N LEU A 143 -5.34 18.41 20.83
CA LEU A 143 -6.57 19.19 20.73
C LEU A 143 -7.74 18.39 21.31
N ARG A 144 -8.90 19.04 21.46
CA ARG A 144 -10.12 18.41 21.94
C ARG A 144 -11.25 18.58 20.92
N PRO A 145 -11.47 17.59 20.03
CA PRO A 145 -12.68 17.49 19.24
C PRO A 145 -13.85 16.96 20.09
N LYS A 146 -15.08 17.11 19.61
CA LYS A 146 -16.28 16.54 20.22
C LYS A 146 -16.24 15.02 20.24
N GLU A 147 -15.96 14.43 19.09
CA GLU A 147 -15.76 12.99 18.91
C GLU A 147 -14.28 12.70 19.00
N GLN A 148 -13.88 12.01 20.06
CA GLN A 148 -12.48 11.81 20.41
C GLN A 148 -11.99 10.41 20.07
N ASP A 149 -10.74 10.33 19.65
CA ASP A 149 -9.93 9.12 19.65
C ASP A 149 -9.02 9.09 20.88
N VAL A 150 -9.32 8.18 21.80
CA VAL A 150 -8.56 8.00 23.06
C VAL A 150 -7.15 7.44 22.85
N GLN A 151 -6.78 7.05 21.63
CA GLN A 151 -5.53 6.40 21.29
C GLN A 151 -4.47 7.35 20.78
N LEU A 152 -4.11 8.31 21.61
CA LEU A 152 -3.02 9.23 21.32
C LEU A 152 -1.66 8.50 21.24
N ARG A 153 -0.78 8.96 20.35
CA ARG A 153 0.61 8.50 20.19
C ARG A 153 1.62 9.62 20.33
N THR A 154 1.17 10.86 20.21
CA THR A 154 1.97 12.04 20.50
C THR A 154 2.33 12.21 21.97
N THR A 155 1.72 11.43 22.87
CA THR A 155 2.14 11.31 24.28
C THR A 155 3.55 10.74 24.44
N ALA A 156 4.11 10.17 23.37
CA ALA A 156 5.54 9.87 23.29
C ALA A 156 6.42 11.12 23.43
N ILE A 157 5.87 12.33 23.23
CA ILE A 157 6.52 13.63 23.41
C ILE A 157 5.74 14.40 24.47
N SER A 158 6.41 15.24 25.26
CA SER A 158 5.71 16.21 26.11
C SER A 158 5.02 17.27 25.24
N PRO A 159 3.68 17.34 25.23
CA PRO A 159 2.97 18.23 24.32
C PRO A 159 3.21 19.69 24.70
N VAL A 160 3.55 20.50 23.70
CA VAL A 160 3.73 21.94 23.86
C VAL A 160 2.37 22.61 24.10
N PHE A 161 1.32 22.10 23.46
CA PHE A 161 -0.07 22.48 23.69
C PHE A 161 -0.90 21.23 24.00
N SER A 162 -1.69 21.25 25.07
CA SER A 162 -2.59 20.12 25.39
C SER A 162 -3.89 20.63 25.98
N ALA A 163 -4.99 20.38 25.28
CA ALA A 163 -6.31 20.36 25.89
C ALA A 163 -6.48 19.10 26.75
N HIS A 164 -7.45 19.10 27.66
CA HIS A 164 -7.87 17.89 28.37
C HIS A 164 -8.48 16.89 27.39
N HIS A 165 -7.95 15.67 27.41
CA HIS A 165 -8.35 14.60 26.51
C HIS A 165 -8.76 13.35 27.27
N ASN A 166 -9.71 12.59 26.73
CA ASN A 166 -10.03 11.26 27.23
C ASN A 166 -8.83 10.32 27.01
N TYR A 167 -8.60 9.39 27.93
CA TYR A 167 -7.46 8.47 27.87
C TYR A 167 -7.83 7.08 28.38
N ILE A 168 -7.03 6.08 28.04
CA ILE A 168 -7.26 4.69 28.46
C ILE A 168 -6.40 4.35 29.68
N VAL A 169 -7.01 3.75 30.70
CA VAL A 169 -6.32 3.09 31.82
C VAL A 169 -6.84 1.67 31.95
N ASN A 170 -5.96 0.67 31.90
CA ASN A 170 -6.33 -0.75 32.01
C ASN A 170 -7.46 -1.19 31.06
N GLY A 171 -7.48 -0.64 29.84
CA GLY A 171 -8.50 -0.94 28.83
C GLY A 171 -9.84 -0.22 29.03
N GLN A 172 -9.97 0.63 30.05
CA GLN A 172 -11.16 1.46 30.28
C GLN A 172 -10.91 2.90 29.87
N VAL A 173 -11.89 3.50 29.20
CA VAL A 173 -11.85 4.92 28.85
C VAL A 173 -12.15 5.75 30.09
N ILE A 174 -11.19 6.58 30.49
CA ILE A 174 -11.35 7.60 31.52
C ILE A 174 -11.76 8.89 30.81
N ILE A 175 -12.93 9.40 31.19
CA ILE A 175 -13.46 10.66 30.67
C ILE A 175 -12.79 11.79 31.43
N LYS A 176 -12.17 12.71 30.69
CA LYS A 176 -11.61 13.95 31.23
C LYS A 176 -12.42 15.12 30.68
N GLU A 177 -13.03 15.89 31.55
CA GLU A 177 -13.76 17.12 31.17
C GLU A 177 -12.76 18.17 30.67
N SER A 178 -13.15 18.90 29.62
CA SER A 178 -12.34 19.97 29.01
C SER A 178 -13.13 21.26 29.06
N LEU A 179 -12.71 22.15 29.98
CA LEU A 179 -13.27 23.48 30.12
C LEU A 179 -12.94 24.33 28.90
N LEU A 180 -11.78 24.08 28.26
CA LEU A 180 -11.42 24.72 26.99
C LEU A 180 -12.45 24.41 25.90
N TYR A 181 -12.70 23.13 25.61
CA TYR A 181 -13.64 22.74 24.56
C TYR A 181 -15.07 23.19 24.88
N GLU A 182 -15.53 22.97 26.11
CA GLU A 182 -16.88 23.37 26.51
C GLU A 182 -17.06 24.89 26.46
N GLY A 183 -16.08 25.65 26.94
CA GLY A 183 -16.09 27.12 26.92
C GLY A 183 -16.15 27.66 25.48
N LEU A 184 -15.32 27.15 24.58
CA LEU A 184 -15.35 27.53 23.15
C LEU A 184 -16.68 27.12 22.50
N SER A 185 -17.08 25.85 22.63
CA SER A 185 -18.28 25.31 21.98
C SER A 185 -19.56 26.03 22.41
N ASN A 186 -19.70 26.31 23.72
CA ASN A 186 -20.84 27.05 24.27
C ASN A 186 -20.86 28.51 23.79
N ARG A 187 -19.70 29.17 23.71
CA ARG A 187 -19.62 30.57 23.26
C ARG A 187 -19.86 30.72 21.76
N TYR A 188 -19.50 29.71 20.98
CA TYR A 188 -19.71 29.67 19.53
C TYR A 188 -21.11 29.19 19.14
N GLU A 189 -21.95 28.81 20.10
CA GLU A 189 -23.36 28.46 19.86
C GLU A 189 -24.12 29.63 19.21
N GLY A 190 -24.91 29.32 18.18
CA GLY A 190 -25.75 30.32 17.51
C GLY A 190 -25.01 31.34 16.64
N LEU A 191 -23.70 31.16 16.41
CA LEU A 191 -22.96 31.98 15.44
C LEU A 191 -23.50 31.77 14.02
N VAL A 192 -23.70 32.88 13.31
CA VAL A 192 -24.01 32.90 11.89
C VAL A 192 -22.70 33.02 11.13
N PHE A 193 -22.30 31.94 10.45
CA PHE A 193 -21.11 31.93 9.60
C PHE A 193 -21.47 32.54 8.25
N THR A 194 -20.81 33.65 7.91
CA THR A 194 -20.88 34.21 6.54
C THR A 194 -19.82 33.50 5.72
N LEU A 195 -20.17 32.35 5.16
CA LEU A 195 -19.26 31.59 4.32
C LEU A 195 -18.99 32.36 3.02
N LYS A 196 -17.71 32.54 2.72
CA LYS A 196 -17.24 33.29 1.55
C LYS A 196 -17.03 32.35 0.35
N SER A 197 -18.07 31.62 -0.08
CA SER A 197 -18.02 30.70 -1.24
C SER A 197 -18.66 31.30 -2.51
N LYS A 198 -18.24 30.80 -3.68
CA LYS A 198 -18.82 31.19 -4.98
C LYS A 198 -20.31 30.88 -5.03
N GLU A 199 -20.70 29.67 -4.63
CA GLU A 199 -22.07 29.17 -4.68
C GLU A 199 -22.99 29.97 -3.76
N GLN A 200 -22.49 30.39 -2.60
CA GLN A 200 -23.27 31.17 -1.64
C GLN A 200 -23.37 32.64 -2.01
N LEU A 201 -22.32 33.24 -2.57
CA LEU A 201 -22.43 34.57 -3.17
C LEU A 201 -23.48 34.55 -4.27
N ILE A 202 -23.44 33.56 -5.17
CA ILE A 202 -24.43 33.40 -6.24
C ILE A 202 -25.82 33.26 -5.65
N ALA A 203 -26.02 32.37 -4.67
CA ALA A 203 -27.31 32.17 -4.02
C ALA A 203 -27.83 33.44 -3.32
N GLN A 204 -26.96 34.21 -2.67
CA GLN A 204 -27.29 35.47 -2.01
C GLN A 204 -27.72 36.53 -3.02
N VAL A 205 -26.99 36.68 -4.14
CA VAL A 205 -27.35 37.61 -5.22
C VAL A 205 -28.68 37.19 -5.86
N LEU A 206 -28.85 35.89 -6.15
CA LEU A 206 -30.09 35.35 -6.70
C LEU A 206 -31.30 35.56 -5.78
N SER A 207 -31.13 35.49 -4.46
CA SER A 207 -32.23 35.74 -3.50
C SER A 207 -32.75 37.18 -3.54
N LYS A 208 -31.95 38.11 -4.07
CA LYS A 208 -32.28 39.52 -4.25
C LYS A 208 -32.78 39.82 -5.68
N CYS A 209 -32.81 38.82 -6.57
CA CYS A 209 -33.31 38.93 -7.93
C CYS A 209 -34.84 38.82 -7.98
N PRO A 210 -35.53 39.65 -8.80
CA PRO A 210 -36.98 39.58 -8.94
C PRO A 210 -37.41 38.38 -9.81
N ASP A 211 -38.43 37.65 -9.36
CA ASP A 211 -38.87 36.34 -9.93
C ASP A 211 -39.47 36.38 -11.35
N ASN A 212 -39.75 37.56 -11.95
CA ASN A 212 -40.56 37.62 -13.19
C ASN A 212 -40.35 38.87 -14.08
N ILE A 213 -39.10 39.29 -14.30
CA ILE A 213 -38.77 40.41 -15.19
C ILE A 213 -37.69 40.00 -16.18
N VAL A 214 -37.73 40.57 -17.40
CA VAL A 214 -36.62 40.51 -18.37
C VAL A 214 -35.30 40.85 -17.66
N VAL A 215 -34.35 39.91 -17.68
CA VAL A 215 -33.09 40.04 -16.97
C VAL A 215 -32.34 41.30 -17.44
N ASN A 216 -32.12 42.24 -16.54
CA ASN A 216 -31.37 43.47 -16.80
C ASN A 216 -29.90 43.26 -16.42
N PHE A 217 -29.03 43.21 -17.44
CA PHE A 217 -27.61 42.93 -17.27
C PHE A 217 -26.88 43.96 -16.40
N GLU A 218 -27.12 45.26 -16.61
CA GLU A 218 -26.46 46.32 -15.84
C GLU A 218 -26.87 46.30 -14.36
N TRP A 219 -28.15 46.01 -14.10
CA TRP A 219 -28.63 45.84 -12.72
C TRP A 219 -27.97 44.62 -12.03
N VAL A 220 -27.80 43.50 -12.74
CA VAL A 220 -27.08 42.32 -12.21
C VAL A 220 -25.63 42.66 -11.91
N LYS A 221 -24.97 43.41 -12.80
CA LYS A 221 -23.58 43.85 -12.63
C LYS A 221 -23.43 44.74 -11.39
N GLU A 222 -24.32 45.72 -11.22
CA GLU A 222 -24.34 46.61 -10.04
C GLU A 222 -24.60 45.84 -8.74
N LEU A 223 -25.62 44.97 -8.73
CA LEU A 223 -25.96 44.17 -7.56
C LEU A 223 -24.81 43.23 -7.17
N LEU A 224 -24.23 42.51 -8.14
CA LEU A 224 -23.10 41.62 -7.90
C LEU A 224 -21.88 42.39 -7.36
N THR A 225 -21.57 43.57 -7.91
CA THR A 225 -20.50 44.45 -7.41
C THR A 225 -20.75 44.85 -5.95
N GLN A 226 -21.98 45.27 -5.63
CA GLN A 226 -22.35 45.68 -4.29
C GLN A 226 -22.26 44.51 -3.30
N GLU A 227 -22.75 43.32 -3.68
CA GLU A 227 -22.70 42.14 -2.82
C GLU A 227 -21.28 41.63 -2.62
N ILE A 228 -20.41 41.68 -3.64
CA ILE A 228 -18.99 41.33 -3.48
C ILE A 228 -18.30 42.31 -2.54
N ARG A 229 -18.54 43.62 -2.70
CA ARG A 229 -17.98 44.63 -1.80
C ARG A 229 -18.48 44.46 -0.36
N THR A 230 -19.75 44.12 -0.19
CA THR A 230 -20.39 43.96 1.12
C THR A 230 -19.97 42.67 1.83
N SER A 231 -19.96 41.54 1.10
CA SER A 231 -19.72 40.21 1.65
C SER A 231 -18.24 39.83 1.69
N LEU A 232 -17.44 40.33 0.74
CA LEU A 232 -16.02 39.96 0.58
C LEU A 232 -15.06 41.13 0.85
N GLY A 233 -15.54 42.38 0.86
CA GLY A 233 -14.67 43.55 1.02
C GLY A 233 -13.76 43.84 -0.17
N ILE A 234 -14.00 43.19 -1.31
CA ILE A 234 -13.19 43.29 -2.53
C ILE A 234 -13.90 44.22 -3.51
N ASP A 235 -13.16 45.13 -4.13
CA ASP A 235 -13.65 45.90 -5.27
C ASP A 235 -13.31 45.15 -6.56
N VAL A 236 -14.33 44.77 -7.33
CA VAL A 236 -14.19 44.05 -8.62
C VAL A 236 -14.70 44.94 -9.75
N ASP A 237 -13.93 45.03 -10.84
CA ASP A 237 -14.37 45.70 -12.06
C ASP A 237 -14.98 44.70 -13.03
N PHE A 238 -16.30 44.76 -13.20
CA PHE A 238 -17.03 43.92 -14.16
C PHE A 238 -17.18 44.56 -15.54
N ASN A 239 -16.55 45.70 -15.81
CA ASN A 239 -16.64 46.35 -17.12
C ASN A 239 -15.64 45.79 -18.14
N GLN A 240 -14.69 44.96 -17.71
CA GLN A 240 -13.70 44.35 -18.58
C GLN A 240 -13.36 42.92 -18.14
N THR A 241 -12.97 42.06 -19.08
CA THR A 241 -12.52 40.69 -18.78
C THR A 241 -11.14 40.68 -18.12
N GLN A 242 -10.84 39.66 -17.31
CA GLN A 242 -9.50 39.45 -16.74
C GLN A 242 -8.59 38.91 -17.85
N GLY A 243 -7.89 39.80 -18.56
CA GLY A 243 -6.96 39.44 -19.63
C GLY A 243 -5.85 38.49 -19.18
N SER A 244 -5.25 37.77 -20.13
CA SER A 244 -4.15 36.84 -19.91
C SER A 244 -2.93 37.17 -20.80
N LEU A 245 -1.84 36.43 -20.63
CA LEU A 245 -0.64 36.53 -21.48
C LEU A 245 -0.95 36.29 -22.98
N TYR A 246 -2.06 35.60 -23.28
CA TYR A 246 -2.44 35.17 -24.62
C TYR A 246 -3.72 35.86 -25.15
N ALA A 247 -4.44 36.60 -24.31
CA ALA A 247 -5.66 37.30 -24.70
C ALA A 247 -5.80 38.64 -23.94
N PRO A 248 -5.91 39.80 -24.62
CA PRO A 248 -6.07 41.08 -23.96
C PRO A 248 -7.43 41.18 -23.26
N SER A 249 -7.53 42.06 -22.26
CA SER A 249 -8.80 42.42 -21.63
C SER A 249 -9.76 43.06 -22.63
N VAL A 250 -11.03 42.66 -22.60
CA VAL A 250 -12.08 43.11 -23.52
C VAL A 250 -13.22 43.78 -22.75
N PRO A 251 -13.83 44.87 -23.25
CA PRO A 251 -14.99 45.49 -22.63
C PRO A 251 -16.18 44.53 -22.53
N VAL A 252 -16.73 44.40 -21.32
CA VAL A 252 -17.86 43.53 -21.02
C VAL A 252 -19.16 44.33 -21.16
N THR A 253 -19.97 43.95 -22.14
CA THR A 253 -21.30 44.50 -22.41
C THR A 253 -22.33 43.37 -22.46
N GLN A 254 -23.62 43.71 -22.37
CA GLN A 254 -24.68 42.69 -22.50
C GLN A 254 -24.61 41.94 -23.84
N ALA A 255 -24.31 42.63 -24.95
CA ALA A 255 -24.21 42.01 -26.27
C ALA A 255 -23.04 41.02 -26.34
N TYR A 256 -21.90 41.37 -25.73
CA TYR A 256 -20.74 40.50 -25.62
C TYR A 256 -21.06 39.23 -24.80
N MET A 257 -21.68 39.39 -23.63
CA MET A 257 -22.05 38.25 -22.78
C MET A 257 -23.14 37.36 -23.40
N ASP A 258 -24.08 37.95 -24.15
CA ASP A 258 -25.09 37.20 -24.89
C ASP A 258 -24.50 36.31 -25.98
N GLU A 259 -23.43 36.79 -26.65
CA GLU A 259 -22.69 36.05 -27.67
C GLU A 259 -21.87 34.91 -27.05
N GLU A 260 -21.13 35.18 -25.97
CA GLU A 260 -20.30 34.16 -25.29
C GLU A 260 -21.12 33.04 -24.61
N LEU A 261 -22.32 33.34 -24.12
CA LEU A 261 -23.19 32.36 -23.44
C LEU A 261 -24.16 31.63 -24.39
N ASP A 262 -24.13 31.95 -25.69
CA ASP A 262 -25.01 31.41 -26.73
C ASP A 262 -26.49 31.44 -26.30
N PHE A 263 -26.95 32.59 -25.78
CA PHE A 263 -28.35 32.73 -25.37
C PHE A 263 -29.27 32.76 -26.59
N GLY A 264 -30.24 31.84 -26.63
CA GLY A 264 -31.13 31.63 -27.77
C GLY A 264 -32.46 31.00 -27.37
N VAL A 265 -33.23 30.53 -28.35
CA VAL A 265 -34.57 29.94 -28.11
C VAL A 265 -34.51 28.72 -27.17
N ASN A 266 -33.39 27.99 -27.16
CA ASN A 266 -33.16 26.81 -26.34
C ASN A 266 -32.38 27.09 -25.04
N ASN A 267 -31.86 28.31 -24.83
CA ASN A 267 -31.11 28.71 -23.64
C ASN A 267 -31.53 30.13 -23.21
N PRO A 268 -32.57 30.27 -22.38
CA PRO A 268 -33.11 31.58 -22.01
C PRO A 268 -32.15 32.35 -21.10
N ARG A 269 -32.18 33.68 -21.20
CA ARG A 269 -31.43 34.57 -20.30
C ARG A 269 -31.88 34.34 -18.85
N THR A 270 -30.95 33.99 -17.98
CA THR A 270 -31.20 33.83 -16.54
C THR A 270 -30.28 34.74 -15.74
N TYR A 271 -30.75 35.17 -14.56
CA TYR A 271 -29.90 35.90 -13.61
C TYR A 271 -28.65 35.09 -13.24
N GLN A 272 -28.82 33.78 -13.01
CA GLN A 272 -27.72 32.88 -12.66
C GLN A 272 -26.64 32.83 -13.76
N GLY A 273 -27.05 32.67 -15.02
CA GLY A 273 -26.11 32.60 -16.14
C GLY A 273 -25.23 33.85 -16.28
N TYR A 274 -25.82 35.06 -16.14
CA TYR A 274 -25.00 36.28 -16.15
C TYR A 274 -24.11 36.42 -14.92
N ILE A 275 -24.57 36.05 -13.73
CA ILE A 275 -23.76 36.13 -12.51
C ILE A 275 -22.54 35.20 -12.63
N GLU A 276 -22.75 33.95 -13.04
CA GLU A 276 -21.68 32.97 -13.22
C GLU A 276 -20.66 33.43 -14.27
N ALA A 277 -21.14 33.94 -15.41
CA ALA A 277 -20.29 34.45 -16.48
C ALA A 277 -19.50 35.69 -16.06
N LEU A 278 -20.12 36.65 -15.37
CA LEU A 278 -19.43 37.83 -14.86
C LEU A 278 -18.29 37.44 -13.91
N ILE A 279 -18.52 36.47 -13.01
CA ILE A 279 -17.47 35.95 -12.13
C ILE A 279 -16.38 35.27 -12.97
N GLU A 280 -16.73 34.40 -13.92
CA GLU A 280 -15.77 33.61 -14.70
C GLU A 280 -14.90 34.43 -15.66
N TYR A 281 -15.48 35.40 -16.36
CA TYR A 281 -14.76 36.19 -17.36
C TYR A 281 -14.07 37.43 -16.78
N CYS A 282 -14.64 38.05 -15.74
CA CYS A 282 -14.09 39.30 -15.19
C CYS A 282 -13.28 39.09 -13.90
N ALA A 283 -13.58 38.04 -13.13
CA ALA A 283 -12.89 37.77 -11.87
C ALA A 283 -12.73 36.27 -11.57
N PRO A 284 -12.15 35.46 -12.48
CA PRO A 284 -12.01 34.01 -12.31
C PRO A 284 -11.30 33.61 -11.01
N ASN A 285 -10.38 34.44 -10.52
CA ASN A 285 -9.61 34.18 -9.30
C ASN A 285 -10.21 34.88 -8.05
N LEU A 286 -11.44 35.41 -8.13
CA LEU A 286 -12.08 36.17 -7.04
C LEU A 286 -12.03 35.43 -5.70
N PHE A 287 -12.27 34.12 -5.73
CA PHE A 287 -12.32 33.28 -4.54
C PHE A 287 -10.98 32.64 -4.16
N ASP A 288 -9.92 32.89 -4.94
CA ASP A 288 -8.56 32.48 -4.60
C ASP A 288 -7.95 33.46 -3.59
N VAL A 289 -8.33 34.74 -3.67
CA VAL A 289 -7.91 35.82 -2.75
C VAL A 289 -8.69 35.78 -1.42
N VAL A 290 -9.89 35.20 -1.44
CA VAL A 290 -10.84 35.17 -0.30
C VAL A 290 -10.56 34.04 0.69
N LYS A 291 -9.83 33.00 0.27
CA LYS A 291 -9.49 31.81 1.09
C LYS A 291 -8.11 31.96 1.74
N ASP A 292 -7.79 33.14 2.25
CA ASP A 292 -6.46 33.39 2.79
C ASP A 292 -6.27 32.79 4.19
N SER A 293 -7.33 32.72 4.98
CA SER A 293 -7.33 32.09 6.30
C SER A 293 -8.16 30.79 6.32
N PRO A 294 -7.67 29.73 6.99
CA PRO A 294 -8.51 28.60 7.40
C PRO A 294 -9.82 28.98 8.11
N PHE A 295 -9.84 30.08 8.89
CA PHE A 295 -11.04 30.53 9.61
C PHE A 295 -12.16 31.01 8.67
N ASP A 296 -11.83 31.50 7.48
CA ASP A 296 -12.81 31.94 6.47
C ASP A 296 -13.59 30.77 5.84
N MET A 297 -13.09 29.53 6.00
CA MET A 297 -13.70 28.32 5.42
C MET A 297 -14.67 27.61 6.38
N ILE A 298 -14.81 28.09 7.62
CA ILE A 298 -15.59 27.40 8.64
C ILE A 298 -17.08 27.71 8.55
N ASN A 299 -17.89 26.66 8.68
CA ASN A 299 -19.35 26.72 8.62
C ASN A 299 -20.06 26.25 9.89
N ASN A 300 -19.33 25.83 10.91
CA ASN A 300 -19.92 25.31 12.14
C ASN A 300 -19.02 25.52 13.35
N LYS A 301 -19.64 25.53 14.54
CA LYS A 301 -18.97 25.77 15.82
C LYS A 301 -17.90 24.74 16.18
N GLU A 302 -18.08 23.48 15.76
CA GLU A 302 -17.13 22.40 16.07
C GLU A 302 -15.80 22.65 15.37
N LYS A 303 -15.87 22.89 14.05
CA LYS A 303 -14.67 23.23 13.28
C LYS A 303 -14.04 24.54 13.74
N LEU A 304 -14.83 25.53 14.17
CA LEU A 304 -14.31 26.77 14.72
C LEU A 304 -13.55 26.53 16.04
N SER A 305 -14.08 25.67 16.91
CA SER A 305 -13.40 25.25 18.14
C SER A 305 -12.07 24.58 17.83
N ILE A 306 -12.07 23.59 16.93
CA ILE A 306 -10.85 22.87 16.53
C ILE A 306 -9.82 23.83 15.93
N LEU A 307 -10.22 24.72 15.01
CA LEU A 307 -9.29 25.69 14.42
C LEU A 307 -8.74 26.69 15.43
N THR A 308 -9.56 27.15 16.37
CA THR A 308 -9.10 28.04 17.46
C THR A 308 -8.02 27.33 18.27
N GLN A 309 -8.24 26.07 18.66
CA GLN A 309 -7.27 25.27 19.39
C GLN A 309 -6.01 25.00 18.56
N PHE A 310 -6.16 24.65 17.28
CA PHE A 310 -5.05 24.36 16.37
C PHE A 310 -4.16 25.59 16.15
N PHE A 311 -4.75 26.77 15.91
CA PHE A 311 -4.00 28.02 15.79
C PHE A 311 -3.25 28.37 17.08
N LEU A 312 -3.91 28.24 18.24
CA LEU A 312 -3.27 28.48 19.53
C LEU A 312 -2.11 27.50 19.78
N ALA A 313 -2.23 26.25 19.32
CA ALA A 313 -1.17 25.26 19.40
C ALA A 313 0.03 25.63 18.52
N GLU A 314 -0.20 26.05 17.27
CA GLU A 314 0.85 26.58 16.37
C GLU A 314 1.56 27.80 16.96
N LEU A 315 0.80 28.74 17.53
CA LEU A 315 1.33 29.91 18.21
C LEU A 315 2.16 29.51 19.44
N ASN A 316 1.68 28.55 20.24
CA ASN A 316 2.40 28.05 21.40
C ASN A 316 3.74 27.40 21.00
N ILE A 317 3.74 26.59 19.94
CA ILE A 317 4.96 25.95 19.41
C ILE A 317 5.94 27.01 18.92
N THR A 318 5.47 28.00 18.17
CA THR A 318 6.30 29.12 17.70
C THR A 318 6.92 29.89 18.86
N CYS A 319 6.13 30.24 19.88
CA CYS A 319 6.64 30.89 21.09
C CYS A 319 7.64 30.00 21.86
N HIS A 320 7.41 28.68 21.86
CA HIS A 320 8.29 27.71 22.50
C HIS A 320 9.64 27.58 21.78
N GLU A 321 9.62 27.61 20.45
CA GLU A 321 10.78 27.66 19.58
C GLU A 321 11.57 28.96 19.79
N GLU A 322 10.92 30.11 19.78
CA GLU A 322 11.60 31.40 19.96
C GLU A 322 12.06 31.65 21.42
N GLY A 323 11.72 30.75 22.35
CA GLY A 323 12.09 30.88 23.76
C GLY A 323 11.31 31.95 24.52
N ILE A 324 10.20 32.42 23.94
CA ILE A 324 9.28 33.40 24.53
C ILE A 324 8.58 32.81 25.76
N THR A 325 8.14 31.56 25.67
CA THR A 325 7.56 30.83 26.82
C THR A 325 7.91 29.34 26.75
N LYS A 326 7.80 28.66 27.89
CA LYS A 326 7.80 27.20 27.98
C LYS A 326 6.48 26.65 28.51
N ALA A 327 5.50 27.52 28.74
CA ALA A 327 4.21 27.14 29.24
C ALA A 327 3.35 26.49 28.15
N ASN A 328 2.42 25.65 28.60
CA ASN A 328 1.43 25.00 27.76
C ASN A 328 0.12 25.81 27.82
N PHE A 329 -0.18 26.54 26.76
CA PHE A 329 -1.36 27.41 26.63
C PHE A 329 -2.65 26.62 26.79
N GLY A 330 -2.71 25.39 26.29
CA GLY A 330 -3.87 24.52 26.47
C GLY A 330 -4.17 24.27 27.94
N GLN A 331 -3.16 23.91 28.74
CA GLN A 331 -3.31 23.71 30.20
C GLN A 331 -3.67 25.01 30.93
N ILE A 332 -3.03 26.13 30.56
CA ILE A 332 -3.38 27.44 31.13
C ILE A 332 -4.86 27.76 30.88
N LEU A 333 -5.36 27.50 29.67
CA LEU A 333 -6.76 27.74 29.35
C LEU A 333 -7.68 26.78 30.11
N GLU A 334 -7.35 25.49 30.19
CA GLU A 334 -8.14 24.50 30.96
C GLU A 334 -8.31 24.92 32.43
N ASP A 335 -7.30 25.56 33.03
CA ASP A 335 -7.35 26.02 34.43
C ASP A 335 -8.08 27.37 34.61
N ASN A 336 -8.42 28.09 33.54
CA ASN A 336 -8.91 29.47 33.60
C ASN A 336 -10.16 29.73 32.72
N PRO A 337 -11.38 29.45 33.23
CA PRO A 337 -12.63 29.67 32.50
C PRO A 337 -12.87 31.11 32.01
N ASP A 338 -12.44 32.10 32.79
CA ASP A 338 -12.58 33.51 32.42
C ASP A 338 -11.70 33.86 31.20
N LEU A 339 -10.48 33.32 31.13
CA LEU A 339 -9.61 33.47 29.97
C LEU A 339 -10.21 32.81 28.73
N ILE A 340 -10.81 31.62 28.85
CA ILE A 340 -11.47 30.96 27.73
C ILE A 340 -12.64 31.80 27.22
N SER A 341 -13.48 32.32 28.14
CA SER A 341 -14.65 33.10 27.79
C SER A 341 -14.29 34.39 27.02
N ASN A 342 -13.27 35.10 27.48
CA ASN A 342 -12.83 36.36 26.84
C ASN A 342 -12.10 36.10 25.51
N LEU A 343 -11.33 35.00 25.43
CA LEU A 343 -10.70 34.55 24.18
C LEU A 343 -11.75 34.23 23.12
N ALA A 344 -12.77 33.43 23.48
CA ALA A 344 -13.86 33.07 22.57
C ALA A 344 -14.64 34.32 22.09
N GLU A 345 -14.86 35.29 22.97
CA GLU A 345 -15.51 36.55 22.59
C GLU A 345 -14.65 37.37 21.63
N SER A 346 -13.32 37.36 21.79
CA SER A 346 -12.39 38.01 20.85
C SER A 346 -12.48 37.39 19.45
N VAL A 347 -12.55 36.06 19.36
CA VAL A 347 -12.75 35.35 18.08
C VAL A 347 -14.09 35.72 17.45
N LYS A 348 -15.17 35.76 18.24
CA LYS A 348 -16.50 36.14 17.75
C LYS A 348 -16.54 37.56 17.21
N GLN A 349 -15.90 38.49 17.93
CA GLN A 349 -15.80 39.88 17.49
C GLN A 349 -15.01 40.01 16.20
N ALA A 350 -13.90 39.27 16.05
CA ALA A 350 -13.14 39.25 14.81
C ALA A 350 -13.99 38.75 13.64
N LEU A 351 -14.70 37.63 13.81
CA LEU A 351 -15.60 37.08 12.80
C LEU A 351 -16.76 38.05 12.46
N ALA A 352 -17.38 38.67 13.47
CA ALA A 352 -18.51 39.58 13.26
C ALA A 352 -18.12 40.88 12.52
N HIS A 353 -16.88 41.33 12.68
CA HIS A 353 -16.35 42.53 12.02
C HIS A 353 -15.51 42.22 10.77
N ASN A 354 -15.48 40.96 10.32
CA ASN A 354 -14.68 40.50 9.18
C ASN A 354 -13.18 40.85 9.32
N ALA A 355 -12.66 40.78 10.55
CA ALA A 355 -11.25 40.98 10.88
C ALA A 355 -10.50 39.63 10.99
N SER A 356 -9.16 39.65 10.93
CA SER A 356 -8.36 38.43 11.07
C SER A 356 -8.49 37.85 12.48
N VAL A 357 -8.97 36.60 12.54
CA VAL A 357 -9.09 35.84 13.79
C VAL A 357 -7.70 35.54 14.36
N GLU A 358 -6.72 35.25 13.50
CA GLU A 358 -5.33 35.01 13.88
C GLU A 358 -4.71 36.21 14.60
N ASP A 359 -4.88 37.41 14.05
CA ASP A 359 -4.36 38.63 14.70
C ASP A 359 -5.05 38.86 16.05
N ALA A 360 -6.37 38.68 16.11
CA ALA A 360 -7.13 38.81 17.36
C ALA A 360 -6.65 37.82 18.44
N LEU A 361 -6.34 36.58 18.06
CA LEU A 361 -5.80 35.57 18.98
C LEU A 361 -4.38 35.90 19.45
N VAL A 362 -3.50 36.38 18.55
CA VAL A 362 -2.14 36.81 18.91
C VAL A 362 -2.19 38.03 19.85
N ASP A 363 -3.01 39.03 19.52
CA ASP A 363 -3.18 40.23 20.33
C ASP A 363 -3.75 39.90 21.70
N TYR A 364 -4.71 38.98 21.78
CA TYR A 364 -5.26 38.49 23.04
C TYR A 364 -4.17 37.86 23.92
N VAL A 365 -3.37 36.94 23.36
CA VAL A 365 -2.26 36.31 24.11
C VAL A 365 -1.22 37.33 24.58
N ASN A 366 -0.91 38.34 23.75
CA ASN A 366 -0.02 39.44 24.13
C ASN A 366 -0.58 40.32 25.24
N GLN A 367 -1.88 40.61 25.25
CA GLN A 367 -2.55 41.39 26.31
C GLN A 367 -2.58 40.62 27.63
N HIS A 368 -2.67 39.29 27.56
CA HIS A 368 -2.67 38.36 28.70
C HIS A 368 -1.30 37.71 28.95
N ARG A 369 -0.21 38.43 28.65
CA ARG A 369 1.17 37.88 28.68
C ARG A 369 1.56 37.25 30.02
N ASP A 370 1.09 37.80 31.14
CA ASP A 370 1.46 37.33 32.48
C ASP A 370 0.75 36.00 32.77
N ASP A 371 -0.52 35.87 32.35
CA ASP A 371 -1.30 34.63 32.42
C ASP A 371 -0.67 33.53 31.55
N PHE A 372 -0.26 33.87 30.32
CA PHE A 372 0.41 32.96 29.38
C PHE A 372 1.92 32.77 29.64
N GLN A 373 2.44 33.39 30.70
CA GLN A 373 3.84 33.27 31.14
C GLN A 373 4.87 33.64 30.06
N LEU A 374 4.56 34.67 29.26
CA LEU A 374 5.47 35.14 28.21
C LEU A 374 6.60 35.97 28.83
N ARG A 375 7.84 35.70 28.41
CA ARG A 375 9.03 36.47 28.82
C ARG A 375 9.17 37.79 28.05
N SER A 376 8.56 37.86 26.88
CA SER A 376 8.53 39.02 25.99
C SER A 376 7.24 38.98 25.16
N PRO A 377 6.76 40.12 24.63
CA PRO A 377 5.65 40.10 23.68
C PRO A 377 6.02 39.31 22.43
N ILE A 378 5.01 38.69 21.81
CA ILE A 378 5.12 38.00 20.52
C ILE A 378 5.49 39.03 19.44
N PRO A 379 6.60 38.86 18.71
CA PRO A 379 7.06 39.84 17.72
C PRO A 379 6.12 39.95 16.52
N GLN A 380 5.71 41.17 16.18
CA GLN A 380 4.83 41.45 15.04
C GLN A 380 5.43 40.99 13.70
N GLY A 381 6.76 41.03 13.56
CA GLY A 381 7.44 40.58 12.33
C GLY A 381 7.34 39.08 12.05
N GLY A 382 7.06 38.25 13.06
CA GLY A 382 6.92 36.79 12.91
C GLY A 382 5.49 36.33 12.57
N ILE A 383 4.49 37.19 12.76
CA ILE A 383 3.07 36.84 12.58
C ILE A 383 2.75 36.39 11.15
N PRO A 384 3.23 37.03 10.07
CA PRO A 384 2.96 36.56 8.71
C PRO A 384 3.44 35.12 8.47
N ASN A 385 4.62 34.76 8.96
CA ASN A 385 5.15 33.40 8.83
C ASN A 385 4.33 32.38 9.64
N LEU A 386 3.86 32.76 10.84
CA LEU A 386 2.97 31.93 11.63
C LEU A 386 1.65 31.66 10.88
N LYS A 387 1.05 32.68 10.26
CA LYS A 387 -0.20 32.53 9.50
C LYS A 387 -0.03 31.63 8.28
N GLU A 388 1.05 31.81 7.51
CA GLU A 388 1.36 30.94 6.37
C GLU A 388 1.62 29.50 6.82
N ARG A 389 2.37 29.29 7.92
CA ARG A 389 2.59 27.95 8.48
C ARG A 389 1.27 27.29 8.90
N PHE A 390 0.44 28.00 9.66
CA PHE A 390 -0.88 27.54 10.07
C PHE A 390 -1.77 27.17 8.87
N LYS A 391 -1.81 28.03 7.84
CA LYS A 391 -2.55 27.79 6.60
C LYS A 391 -2.04 26.55 5.87
N SER A 392 -0.73 26.43 5.69
CA SER A 392 -0.07 25.29 5.03
C SER A 392 -0.36 23.97 5.77
N HIS A 393 -0.13 23.96 7.08
CA HIS A 393 -0.36 22.78 7.92
C HIS A 393 -1.84 22.40 7.92
N TYR A 394 -2.75 23.36 8.16
CA TYR A 394 -4.19 23.04 8.17
C TYR A 394 -4.65 22.51 6.81
N ASN A 395 -4.22 23.10 5.69
CA ASN A 395 -4.57 22.59 4.37
C ASN A 395 -4.09 21.16 4.12
N THR A 396 -2.97 20.78 4.74
CA THR A 396 -2.41 19.43 4.70
C THR A 396 -3.25 18.43 5.51
N ILE A 397 -3.82 18.85 6.65
CA ILE A 397 -4.55 17.96 7.58
C ILE A 397 -6.08 18.15 7.60
N LYS A 398 -6.66 19.07 6.83
CA LYS A 398 -8.09 19.44 6.89
C LYS A 398 -9.05 18.26 6.67
N ASP A 399 -8.58 17.24 5.95
CA ASP A 399 -9.33 16.02 5.61
C ASP A 399 -8.98 14.83 6.53
N SER A 400 -8.22 15.05 7.59
CA SER A 400 -7.87 14.03 8.58
C SER A 400 -9.13 13.47 9.26
N PRO A 401 -9.21 12.14 9.49
CA PRO A 401 -10.36 11.53 10.16
C PRO A 401 -10.45 11.91 11.65
N HIS A 402 -9.32 12.29 12.24
CA HIS A 402 -9.15 12.62 13.66
C HIS A 402 -8.33 13.90 13.78
N PHE A 403 -8.73 14.79 14.70
CA PHE A 403 -8.06 16.07 14.99
C PHE A 403 -7.51 16.12 16.42
N ASP A 404 -7.42 14.98 17.08
CA ASP A 404 -7.06 14.83 18.48
C ASP A 404 -5.60 15.19 18.74
N GLU A 405 -4.70 14.87 17.80
CA GLU A 405 -3.27 15.12 17.94
C GLU A 405 -2.55 15.33 16.61
N PHE A 406 -1.46 16.10 16.67
CA PHE A 406 -0.51 16.28 15.58
C PHE A 406 0.92 16.40 16.10
N MET A 407 1.89 15.88 15.33
CA MET A 407 3.32 16.15 15.54
C MET A 407 3.83 17.08 14.46
N LEU A 408 4.72 18.00 14.85
CA LEU A 408 5.31 18.99 13.96
C LEU A 408 6.83 18.89 14.02
N LEU A 409 7.46 18.87 12.85
CA LEU A 409 8.89 19.00 12.67
C LEU A 409 9.27 20.48 12.67
N SER A 410 10.18 20.86 13.55
CA SER A 410 10.74 22.20 13.62
C SER A 410 11.75 22.44 12.50
N THR A 411 11.90 23.70 12.08
CA THR A 411 12.99 24.14 11.20
C THR A 411 14.33 24.23 11.93
N LYS A 412 14.33 24.15 13.27
CA LYS A 412 15.55 24.11 14.10
C LYS A 412 16.29 22.79 13.93
N GLU A 413 17.61 22.85 13.76
CA GLU A 413 18.43 21.65 13.63
C GLU A 413 18.23 20.69 14.81
N GLY A 414 18.07 19.40 14.50
CA GLY A 414 17.94 18.35 15.52
C GLY A 414 18.04 16.93 14.94
N ALA A 415 17.57 15.96 15.72
CA ALA A 415 17.69 14.54 15.39
C ALA A 415 16.69 14.07 14.31
N PHE A 416 15.61 14.82 14.11
CA PHE A 416 14.55 14.49 13.16
C PHE A 416 14.68 15.31 11.88
N VAL A 417 14.33 14.71 10.74
CA VAL A 417 14.43 15.29 9.40
C VAL A 417 13.25 14.88 8.54
N ALA A 418 12.94 15.66 7.52
CA ALA A 418 12.01 15.28 6.46
C ALA A 418 12.77 14.58 5.34
N HIS A 419 12.35 13.36 5.00
CA HIS A 419 12.92 12.61 3.87
C HIS A 419 11.86 11.69 3.25
N GLN A 420 11.72 11.75 1.92
CA GLN A 420 10.82 10.93 1.11
C GLN A 420 9.35 10.95 1.60
N GLY A 421 8.86 12.15 1.96
CA GLY A 421 7.49 12.34 2.45
C GLY A 421 7.23 11.84 3.87
N CYS A 422 8.27 11.51 4.64
CA CYS A 422 8.17 11.10 6.03
C CYS A 422 8.99 12.01 6.95
N ILE A 423 8.50 12.19 8.18
CA ILE A 423 9.31 12.64 9.30
C ILE A 423 10.10 11.41 9.76
N ALA A 424 11.41 11.53 9.79
CA ALA A 424 12.33 10.42 10.03
C ALA A 424 13.43 10.82 11.00
N THR A 425 14.08 9.82 11.59
CA THR A 425 15.33 9.99 12.34
C THR A 425 16.43 9.15 11.73
N HIS A 426 17.69 9.54 11.94
CA HIS A 426 18.81 8.73 11.50
C HIS A 426 18.87 7.43 12.33
N PHE A 427 18.90 6.26 11.69
CA PHE A 427 18.85 4.96 12.37
C PHE A 427 19.98 4.80 13.41
N ALA A 428 21.15 5.40 13.17
CA ALA A 428 22.23 5.40 14.17
C ALA A 428 21.86 6.12 15.48
N TYR A 429 21.09 7.23 15.43
CA TYR A 429 20.65 7.89 16.66
C TYR A 429 19.77 6.95 17.49
N PHE A 430 18.87 6.22 16.83
CA PHE A 430 18.03 5.22 17.48
C PHE A 430 18.86 4.07 18.10
N MET A 431 19.79 3.49 17.33
CA MET A 431 20.65 2.39 17.80
C MET A 431 21.66 2.78 18.89
N GLN A 432 21.91 4.08 19.09
CA GLN A 432 22.79 4.56 20.15
C GLN A 432 22.02 4.92 21.44
N THR A 433 20.70 4.76 21.48
CA THR A 433 19.92 4.99 22.70
C THR A 433 20.00 3.81 23.68
N GLY A 434 20.26 4.11 24.95
CA GLY A 434 20.11 3.22 26.11
C GLY A 434 20.62 1.78 25.91
N PHE A 435 19.69 0.85 25.74
CA PHE A 435 19.92 -0.61 25.74
C PHE A 435 20.77 -1.11 24.56
N PHE A 436 20.65 -0.52 23.37
CA PHE A 436 21.31 -1.06 22.18
C PHE A 436 22.82 -0.89 22.22
N TYR A 437 23.27 0.29 22.66
CA TYR A 437 24.70 0.61 22.63
C TYR A 437 25.54 -0.42 23.40
N ASP A 438 25.02 -0.92 24.53
CA ASP A 438 25.72 -1.86 25.41
C ASP A 438 25.81 -3.30 24.84
N ILE A 439 24.97 -3.67 23.88
CA ILE A 439 24.95 -5.01 23.28
C ILE A 439 25.65 -5.08 21.91
N LEU A 440 25.99 -3.93 21.32
CA LEU A 440 26.66 -3.85 20.02
C LEU A 440 28.14 -4.20 20.13
N ALA A 441 28.69 -4.81 19.08
CA ALA A 441 30.14 -5.03 18.97
C ALA A 441 30.88 -3.69 18.82
N GLU A 442 32.15 -3.63 19.25
CA GLU A 442 32.97 -2.41 19.15
C GLU A 442 33.06 -1.86 17.71
N SER A 443 33.14 -2.76 16.72
CA SER A 443 33.14 -2.38 15.30
C SER A 443 31.83 -1.73 14.84
N GLU A 444 30.69 -2.18 15.38
CA GLU A 444 29.36 -1.63 15.09
C GLU A 444 29.18 -0.28 15.76
N GLN A 445 29.59 -0.14 17.02
CA GLN A 445 29.60 1.15 17.73
C GLN A 445 30.44 2.18 16.98
N THR A 446 31.64 1.79 16.52
CA THR A 446 32.54 2.66 15.74
C THR A 446 31.91 3.09 14.42
N PHE A 447 31.27 2.16 13.71
CA PHE A 447 30.53 2.46 12.49
C PHE A 447 29.39 3.47 12.76
N LEU A 448 28.54 3.21 13.76
CA LEU A 448 27.43 4.09 14.13
C LEU A 448 27.90 5.51 14.50
N GLN A 449 28.97 5.62 15.29
CA GLN A 449 29.56 6.93 15.63
C GLN A 449 30.12 7.66 14.40
N SER A 450 30.72 6.93 13.46
CA SER A 450 31.25 7.51 12.22
C SER A 450 30.14 8.07 11.34
N VAL A 451 29.09 7.29 11.07
CA VAL A 451 27.97 7.74 10.22
C VAL A 451 27.17 8.87 10.88
N GLN A 452 27.06 8.87 12.20
CA GLN A 452 26.41 9.95 12.95
C GLN A 452 27.19 11.27 12.83
N ARG A 453 28.52 11.22 12.98
CA ARG A 453 29.39 12.39 12.81
C ARG A 453 29.32 12.93 11.39
N ASP A 454 29.27 12.04 10.40
CA ASP A 454 29.09 12.44 9.01
C ASP A 454 27.72 13.10 8.77
N PHE A 455 26.65 12.52 9.31
CA PHE A 455 25.28 13.03 9.16
C PHE A 455 25.11 14.45 9.75
N ALA A 456 25.83 14.76 10.83
CA ALA A 456 25.87 16.13 11.37
C ALA A 456 26.41 17.16 10.35
N THR A 457 27.26 16.73 9.41
CA THR A 457 27.81 17.59 8.34
C THR A 457 26.96 17.63 7.06
N ALA A 458 25.92 16.80 6.99
CA ALA A 458 25.04 16.74 5.82
C ALA A 458 24.30 18.08 5.61
N ASN A 459 24.14 18.48 4.35
CA ASN A 459 23.40 19.69 4.00
C ASN A 459 21.89 19.41 4.08
N LYS A 460 21.27 19.84 5.17
CA LYS A 460 19.85 19.60 5.52
C LYS A 460 19.15 20.92 5.87
N PRO A 461 18.98 21.87 4.91
CA PRO A 461 18.32 23.13 5.19
C PRO A 461 16.91 22.87 5.73
N GLU A 462 16.56 23.52 6.84
CA GLU A 462 15.27 23.35 7.53
C GLU A 462 14.97 21.87 7.88
N ASN A 463 16.01 21.06 8.12
CA ASN A 463 15.93 19.62 8.34
C ASN A 463 15.35 18.81 7.18
N VAL A 464 15.37 19.33 5.96
CA VAL A 464 14.90 18.60 4.76
C VAL A 464 16.07 17.96 4.04
N LEU A 465 15.99 16.64 3.82
CA LEU A 465 16.95 15.89 3.01
C LEU A 465 16.45 15.70 1.58
N PRO A 466 17.33 15.75 0.57
CA PRO A 466 16.98 15.41 -0.80
C PRO A 466 16.35 14.03 -0.90
N HIS A 467 15.32 13.87 -1.73
CA HIS A 467 14.65 12.59 -1.96
C HIS A 467 15.42 11.65 -2.90
N ARG A 468 16.42 12.20 -3.61
CA ARG A 468 17.25 11.50 -4.60
C ARG A 468 18.72 11.81 -4.36
N ASN A 469 19.56 10.82 -4.64
CA ASN A 469 21.01 10.89 -4.62
C ASN A 469 21.52 11.23 -6.02
N GLU A 470 21.24 12.44 -6.52
CA GLU A 470 21.50 12.87 -7.91
C GLU A 470 22.97 12.76 -8.35
N HIS A 471 23.90 12.71 -7.40
CA HIS A 471 25.33 12.55 -7.66
C HIS A 471 25.69 11.11 -8.09
N ILE A 472 24.85 10.13 -7.80
CA ILE A 472 25.02 8.74 -8.23
C ILE A 472 24.84 8.66 -9.75
N HIS A 473 25.77 7.99 -10.44
CA HIS A 473 25.89 7.89 -11.91
C HIS A 473 26.24 9.18 -12.67
N THR A 474 26.72 10.22 -11.99
CA THR A 474 27.18 11.46 -12.67
C THR A 474 28.40 11.23 -13.58
N GLY A 475 29.28 10.29 -13.23
CA GLY A 475 30.46 9.92 -14.03
C GLY A 475 30.17 8.90 -15.14
N ILE A 476 29.55 7.77 -14.80
CA ILE A 476 29.33 6.63 -15.70
C ILE A 476 27.90 6.11 -15.51
N LYS A 477 27.17 5.94 -16.62
CA LYS A 477 25.79 5.38 -16.63
C LYS A 477 25.70 3.97 -17.19
N GLU A 478 26.70 3.58 -17.98
CA GLU A 478 26.77 2.30 -18.67
C GLU A 478 28.23 1.84 -18.76
N VAL A 479 28.45 0.53 -18.73
CA VAL A 479 29.76 -0.09 -18.90
C VAL A 479 29.85 -0.74 -20.27
N ASN A 480 30.99 -0.56 -20.94
CA ASN A 480 31.28 -1.24 -22.20
C ASN A 480 31.90 -2.62 -21.91
N LEU A 481 31.16 -3.68 -22.22
CA LEU A 481 31.61 -5.07 -22.12
C LEU A 481 32.12 -5.58 -23.46
N ASP A 482 33.30 -6.20 -23.43
CA ASP A 482 33.89 -6.92 -24.56
C ASP A 482 33.51 -8.40 -24.48
N LEU A 483 32.40 -8.76 -25.12
CA LEU A 483 31.84 -10.12 -25.08
C LEU A 483 32.75 -11.16 -25.76
N SER A 484 33.69 -10.73 -26.61
CA SER A 484 34.64 -11.62 -27.28
C SER A 484 35.63 -12.28 -26.33
N LYS A 485 35.83 -11.68 -25.15
CA LYS A 485 36.77 -12.16 -24.11
C LYS A 485 36.09 -13.00 -23.02
N MET A 486 34.77 -13.15 -23.06
CA MET A 486 34.00 -13.89 -22.05
C MET A 486 33.91 -15.38 -22.43
N ASP A 487 34.16 -16.27 -21.48
CA ASP A 487 33.88 -17.70 -21.64
C ASP A 487 32.37 -18.00 -21.51
N LYS A 488 31.98 -19.25 -21.75
CA LYS A 488 30.56 -19.66 -21.73
C LYS A 488 29.91 -19.47 -20.36
N ASP A 489 30.65 -19.72 -19.29
CA ASP A 489 30.13 -19.59 -17.91
C ASP A 489 29.89 -18.12 -17.57
N THR A 490 30.82 -17.23 -17.95
CA THR A 490 30.68 -15.78 -17.78
C THR A 490 29.53 -15.22 -18.60
N LEU A 491 29.35 -15.72 -19.83
CA LEU A 491 28.21 -15.36 -20.68
C LEU A 491 26.88 -15.87 -20.10
N GLN A 492 26.87 -17.05 -19.48
CA GLN A 492 25.71 -17.57 -18.78
C GLN A 492 25.33 -16.67 -17.60
N THR A 493 26.30 -16.27 -16.78
CA THR A 493 26.01 -15.35 -15.69
C THR A 493 25.55 -13.98 -16.21
N LEU A 494 26.15 -13.47 -17.30
CA LEU A 494 25.68 -12.24 -17.94
C LEU A 494 24.25 -12.38 -18.48
N TYR A 495 23.88 -13.53 -19.04
CA TYR A 495 22.53 -13.79 -19.49
C TYR A 495 21.52 -13.76 -18.32
N GLU A 496 21.85 -14.38 -17.19
CA GLU A 496 21.03 -14.34 -15.96
C GLU A 496 20.89 -12.91 -15.43
N ASP A 497 22.01 -12.18 -15.41
CA ASP A 497 22.10 -10.78 -14.98
C ASP A 497 21.33 -9.82 -15.91
N ILE A 498 21.30 -10.06 -17.23
CA ILE A 498 20.42 -9.32 -18.15
C ILE A 498 18.95 -9.64 -17.86
N ASN A 499 18.64 -10.88 -17.47
CA ASN A 499 17.27 -11.29 -17.18
C ASN A 499 16.69 -10.67 -15.90
N SER A 500 17.53 -10.15 -14.99
CA SER A 500 17.11 -9.47 -13.76
C SER A 500 16.62 -8.02 -13.97
N TYR A 501 16.85 -7.45 -15.16
CA TYR A 501 16.35 -6.11 -15.50
C TYR A 501 14.83 -6.06 -15.49
N GLN A 502 14.29 -5.03 -14.83
CA GLN A 502 12.85 -4.79 -14.71
C GLN A 502 12.24 -4.21 -16.00
N ASP A 503 13.01 -3.50 -16.83
CA ASP A 503 12.54 -2.95 -18.10
C ASP A 503 12.55 -4.03 -19.20
N PRO A 504 11.38 -4.50 -19.69
CA PRO A 504 11.31 -5.55 -20.70
C PRO A 504 11.98 -5.16 -22.02
N LYS A 505 11.87 -3.89 -22.43
CA LYS A 505 12.45 -3.40 -23.70
C LYS A 505 13.97 -3.38 -23.63
N LEU A 506 14.52 -2.93 -22.51
CA LEU A 506 15.96 -2.92 -22.29
C LEU A 506 16.50 -4.35 -22.25
N LYS A 507 15.82 -5.24 -21.52
CA LYS A 507 16.15 -6.67 -21.45
C LYS A 507 16.16 -7.31 -22.84
N GLU A 508 15.12 -7.12 -23.64
CA GLU A 508 15.05 -7.63 -25.01
C GLU A 508 16.21 -7.10 -25.88
N ALA A 509 16.52 -5.81 -25.80
CA ALA A 509 17.61 -5.20 -26.55
C ALA A 509 18.99 -5.78 -26.17
N LEU A 510 19.24 -5.96 -24.86
CA LEU A 510 20.49 -6.56 -24.36
C LEU A 510 20.62 -8.02 -24.78
N LEU A 511 19.54 -8.81 -24.66
CA LEU A 511 19.55 -10.21 -25.11
C LEU A 511 19.75 -10.35 -26.62
N ALA A 512 19.14 -9.46 -27.42
CA ALA A 512 19.36 -9.43 -28.86
C ALA A 512 20.82 -9.09 -29.20
N GLN A 513 21.41 -8.13 -28.51
CA GLN A 513 22.83 -7.78 -28.67
C GLN A 513 23.76 -8.92 -28.24
N LEU A 514 23.46 -9.62 -27.14
CA LEU A 514 24.21 -10.81 -26.70
C LEU A 514 24.23 -11.87 -27.80
N LYS A 515 23.05 -12.19 -28.36
CA LYS A 515 22.90 -13.18 -29.45
C LYS A 515 23.61 -12.76 -30.73
N GLN A 516 23.60 -11.47 -31.04
CA GLN A 516 24.29 -10.91 -32.22
C GLN A 516 25.82 -10.97 -32.07
N GLU A 517 26.37 -10.56 -30.93
CA GLU A 517 27.81 -10.52 -30.69
C GLU A 517 28.40 -11.92 -30.40
N ARG A 518 27.60 -12.83 -29.82
CA ARG A 518 27.98 -14.21 -29.45
C ARG A 518 26.95 -15.25 -29.93
N PRO A 519 26.82 -15.48 -31.25
CA PRO A 519 25.89 -16.47 -31.80
C PRO A 519 26.23 -17.92 -31.43
N ASP A 520 27.45 -18.17 -30.93
CA ASP A 520 27.93 -19.46 -30.45
C ASP A 520 27.45 -19.82 -29.03
N PHE A 521 26.94 -18.84 -28.28
CA PHE A 521 26.45 -19.02 -26.93
C PHE A 521 24.97 -19.45 -26.94
N LYS A 522 24.69 -20.62 -26.37
CA LYS A 522 23.33 -21.09 -26.11
C LYS A 522 23.08 -21.00 -24.60
N PRO A 523 22.15 -20.14 -24.12
CA PRO A 523 21.90 -19.98 -22.70
C PRO A 523 21.30 -21.24 -22.11
N GLN A 524 21.76 -21.63 -20.92
CA GLN A 524 21.11 -22.62 -20.09
C GLN A 524 19.95 -21.93 -19.37
N ILE A 525 18.70 -22.27 -19.71
CA ILE A 525 17.54 -21.81 -18.93
C ILE A 525 17.40 -22.70 -17.70
N ASP A 526 17.06 -22.09 -16.56
CA ASP A 526 16.79 -22.79 -15.32
C ASP A 526 15.52 -23.65 -15.46
N ALA A 527 15.73 -24.92 -15.79
CA ALA A 527 14.66 -25.90 -15.90
C ALA A 527 13.93 -26.12 -14.55
N LYS A 528 14.59 -25.87 -13.41
CA LYS A 528 13.92 -25.91 -12.11
C LYS A 528 12.92 -24.76 -11.98
N ALA A 529 13.29 -23.54 -12.39
CA ALA A 529 12.38 -22.41 -12.39
C ALA A 529 11.16 -22.65 -13.31
N PHE A 530 11.38 -23.23 -14.49
CA PHE A 530 10.28 -23.62 -15.39
C PHE A 530 9.31 -24.60 -14.72
N LEU A 531 9.82 -25.69 -14.13
CA LEU A 531 9.01 -26.66 -13.41
C LEU A 531 8.29 -26.03 -12.21
N GLN A 532 8.93 -25.08 -11.52
CA GLN A 532 8.38 -24.37 -10.38
C GLN A 532 7.21 -23.46 -10.76
N HIS A 533 7.34 -22.69 -11.85
CA HIS A 533 6.26 -21.85 -12.39
C HIS A 533 5.04 -22.71 -12.76
N VAL A 534 5.27 -23.86 -13.39
CA VAL A 534 4.21 -24.82 -13.73
C VAL A 534 3.52 -25.33 -12.46
N ALA A 535 4.29 -25.71 -11.43
CA ALA A 535 3.76 -26.16 -10.14
C ALA A 535 2.97 -25.09 -9.39
N TYR A 536 3.34 -23.82 -9.56
CA TYR A 536 2.68 -22.67 -8.96
C TYR A 536 1.49 -22.14 -9.80
N GLY A 537 1.22 -22.75 -10.94
CA GLY A 537 0.14 -22.32 -11.85
C GLY A 537 0.41 -20.97 -12.50
N GLU A 538 1.67 -20.58 -12.61
CA GLU A 538 2.18 -19.33 -13.20
C GLU A 538 2.35 -19.55 -14.71
N GLN A 539 1.22 -19.67 -15.40
CA GLN A 539 1.18 -20.08 -16.81
C GLN A 539 1.91 -19.10 -17.74
N ASP A 540 1.77 -17.80 -17.51
CA ASP A 540 2.36 -16.78 -18.38
C ASP A 540 3.89 -16.74 -18.20
N GLU A 541 4.37 -16.91 -16.96
CA GLU A 541 5.77 -17.01 -16.61
C GLU A 541 6.42 -18.28 -17.18
N ALA A 542 5.73 -19.43 -17.08
CA ALA A 542 6.17 -20.68 -17.68
C ALA A 542 6.21 -20.59 -19.21
N GLU A 543 5.18 -20.02 -19.84
CA GLU A 543 5.13 -19.84 -21.29
C GLU A 543 6.20 -18.86 -21.78
N ALA A 544 6.49 -17.81 -21.01
CA ALA A 544 7.54 -16.86 -21.34
C ALA A 544 8.92 -17.53 -21.43
N LEU A 545 9.20 -18.60 -20.67
CA LEU A 545 10.43 -19.38 -20.79
C LEU A 545 10.45 -20.21 -22.08
N LEU A 546 9.33 -20.80 -22.49
CA LEU A 546 9.21 -21.57 -23.74
C LEU A 546 9.31 -20.69 -24.99
N LYS A 547 8.85 -19.44 -24.94
CA LYS A 547 8.92 -18.49 -26.08
C LYS A 547 10.33 -18.02 -26.40
N LYS A 548 11.32 -18.17 -25.50
CA LYS A 548 12.67 -17.59 -25.67
C LYS A 548 13.45 -18.22 -26.82
N ASP A 549 13.42 -19.54 -26.93
CA ASP A 549 14.15 -20.27 -27.96
C ASP A 549 13.45 -21.62 -28.25
N PRO A 550 13.02 -21.91 -29.49
CA PRO A 550 12.35 -23.16 -29.83
C PRO A 550 13.15 -24.43 -29.54
N GLU A 551 14.49 -24.41 -29.69
CA GLU A 551 15.31 -25.60 -29.38
C GLU A 551 15.33 -25.86 -27.87
N LEU A 552 15.46 -24.79 -27.09
CA LEU A 552 15.50 -24.85 -25.64
C LEU A 552 14.12 -25.16 -25.03
N ALA A 553 13.04 -24.74 -25.70
CA ALA A 553 11.68 -25.09 -25.31
C ALA A 553 11.50 -26.62 -25.28
N GLN A 554 12.01 -27.34 -26.28
CA GLN A 554 11.93 -28.81 -26.31
C GLN A 554 12.78 -29.45 -25.21
N GLU A 555 13.96 -28.92 -24.90
CA GLU A 555 14.79 -29.39 -23.79
C GLU A 555 14.09 -29.21 -22.42
N LEU A 556 13.47 -28.04 -22.19
CA LEU A 556 12.69 -27.76 -20.99
C LEU A 556 11.50 -28.71 -20.84
N LEU A 557 10.76 -28.95 -21.92
CA LEU A 557 9.60 -29.85 -21.92
C LEU A 557 10.00 -31.30 -21.58
N ARG A 558 11.16 -31.76 -22.03
CA ARG A 558 11.67 -33.13 -21.79
C ARG A 558 12.35 -33.31 -20.43
N THR A 559 12.59 -32.24 -19.68
CA THR A 559 13.28 -32.32 -18.38
C THR A 559 12.42 -33.06 -17.35
N ASN A 560 12.92 -34.17 -16.79
CA ASN A 560 12.16 -35.02 -15.85
C ASN A 560 12.95 -35.49 -14.61
N ASN A 561 14.17 -35.00 -14.41
CA ASN A 561 15.11 -35.46 -13.38
C ASN A 561 15.43 -34.39 -12.32
N ILE A 562 14.62 -33.32 -12.25
CA ILE A 562 14.80 -32.20 -11.32
C ILE A 562 13.67 -32.19 -10.31
N HIS A 563 14.02 -32.02 -9.03
CA HIS A 563 13.04 -31.88 -7.95
C HIS A 563 12.44 -30.47 -7.89
N PHE A 564 11.13 -30.38 -7.75
CA PHE A 564 10.40 -29.14 -7.49
C PHE A 564 9.23 -29.40 -6.54
N THR A 565 8.78 -28.36 -5.83
CA THR A 565 7.79 -28.49 -4.75
C THR A 565 6.64 -27.53 -4.99
N ASP A 566 5.41 -28.02 -4.97
CA ASP A 566 4.24 -27.15 -5.11
C ASP A 566 3.85 -26.45 -3.80
N TYR A 567 2.85 -25.56 -3.85
CA TYR A 567 2.43 -24.79 -2.68
C TYR A 567 1.90 -25.63 -1.51
N SER A 568 1.49 -26.89 -1.77
CA SER A 568 1.01 -27.81 -0.73
C SER A 568 2.13 -28.64 -0.10
N GLY A 569 3.40 -28.37 -0.45
CA GLY A 569 4.56 -29.08 0.09
C GLY A 569 4.80 -30.46 -0.52
N ARG A 570 4.19 -30.77 -1.67
CA ARG A 570 4.43 -32.01 -2.42
C ARG A 570 5.64 -31.83 -3.32
N THR A 571 6.61 -32.73 -3.23
CA THR A 571 7.83 -32.70 -4.05
C THR A 571 7.77 -33.74 -5.15
N PHE A 572 7.95 -33.30 -6.39
CA PHE A 572 7.85 -34.11 -7.61
C PHE A 572 9.21 -34.25 -8.30
N THR A 573 9.36 -35.32 -9.09
CA THR A 573 10.49 -35.54 -10.00
C THR A 573 9.94 -36.04 -11.33
N CYS A 574 9.42 -35.12 -12.13
CA CYS A 574 8.75 -35.44 -13.40
C CYS A 574 8.82 -34.23 -14.34
N THR A 575 8.27 -34.39 -15.55
CA THR A 575 8.13 -33.27 -16.49
C THR A 575 7.04 -32.29 -16.06
N ALA A 576 7.12 -31.07 -16.58
CA ALA A 576 6.06 -30.06 -16.44
C ALA A 576 4.69 -30.61 -16.87
N TYR A 577 4.66 -31.39 -17.95
CA TYR A 577 3.42 -31.94 -18.48
C TYR A 577 2.84 -33.05 -17.59
N GLU A 578 3.68 -33.96 -17.07
CA GLU A 578 3.24 -34.99 -16.11
C GLU A 578 2.63 -34.37 -14.86
N TYR A 579 3.24 -33.30 -14.30
CA TYR A 579 2.65 -32.58 -13.17
C TYR A 579 1.33 -31.92 -13.53
N ALA A 580 1.26 -31.19 -14.64
CA ALA A 580 0.02 -30.53 -15.08
C ALA A 580 -1.10 -31.53 -15.34
N TYR A 581 -0.75 -32.71 -15.86
CA TYR A 581 -1.65 -33.86 -16.07
C TYR A 581 -2.15 -34.43 -14.73
N TRP A 582 -1.25 -34.69 -13.78
CA TRP A 582 -1.60 -35.15 -12.44
C TRP A 582 -2.49 -34.14 -11.70
N ALA A 583 -2.11 -32.85 -11.71
CA ALA A 583 -2.84 -31.78 -11.04
C ALA A 583 -4.22 -31.52 -11.68
N LYS A 584 -4.47 -32.01 -12.90
CA LYS A 584 -5.63 -31.68 -13.75
C LYS A 584 -5.71 -30.20 -14.16
N ASP A 585 -4.58 -29.49 -14.24
CA ASP A 585 -4.54 -28.12 -14.72
C ASP A 585 -4.65 -28.09 -16.25
N SER A 586 -5.88 -28.15 -16.75
CA SER A 586 -6.17 -28.22 -18.18
C SER A 586 -5.67 -26.99 -18.94
N HIS A 587 -5.68 -25.80 -18.32
CA HIS A 587 -5.20 -24.57 -18.95
C HIS A 587 -3.69 -24.63 -19.18
N MET A 588 -2.93 -25.11 -18.19
CA MET A 588 -1.49 -25.30 -18.31
C MET A 588 -1.18 -26.40 -19.34
N GLN A 589 -1.92 -27.52 -19.32
CA GLN A 589 -1.77 -28.59 -20.32
C GLN A 589 -1.94 -28.07 -21.75
N ARG A 590 -3.00 -27.30 -22.02
CA ARG A 590 -3.25 -26.74 -23.37
C ARG A 590 -2.15 -25.79 -23.82
N MET A 591 -1.62 -24.97 -22.91
CA MET A 591 -0.47 -24.13 -23.20
C MET A 591 0.75 -24.98 -23.57
N LEU A 592 1.10 -25.98 -22.76
CA LEU A 592 2.25 -26.85 -23.01
C LEU A 592 2.10 -27.67 -24.30
N GLU A 593 0.90 -28.18 -24.58
CA GLU A 593 0.59 -28.92 -25.82
C GLU A 593 0.93 -28.14 -27.09
N ASN A 594 0.75 -26.82 -27.09
CA ASN A 594 1.07 -25.96 -28.24
C ASN A 594 2.56 -25.97 -28.59
N TYR A 595 3.43 -26.22 -27.59
CA TYR A 595 4.88 -26.33 -27.80
C TYR A 595 5.32 -27.78 -28.00
N ILE A 596 4.70 -28.73 -27.28
CA ILE A 596 4.95 -30.17 -27.45
C ILE A 596 4.66 -30.62 -28.89
N ARG A 597 3.61 -30.10 -29.52
CA ARG A 597 3.24 -30.44 -30.91
C ARG A 597 4.17 -29.86 -31.97
N GLN A 598 5.18 -29.08 -31.59
CA GLN A 598 6.17 -28.58 -32.54
C GLN A 598 7.27 -29.60 -32.82
N ASP A 599 7.35 -30.68 -32.02
CA ASP A 599 8.39 -31.69 -32.09
C ASP A 599 7.83 -33.09 -31.80
N GLU A 600 7.97 -34.01 -32.77
CA GLU A 600 7.38 -35.34 -32.71
C GLU A 600 8.00 -36.23 -31.60
N GLU A 601 9.30 -36.08 -31.34
CA GLU A 601 10.00 -36.82 -30.29
C GLU A 601 9.47 -36.43 -28.90
N THR A 602 9.28 -35.13 -28.66
CA THR A 602 8.73 -34.60 -27.41
C THR A 602 7.28 -35.05 -27.24
N ARG A 603 6.45 -34.96 -28.29
CA ARG A 603 5.07 -35.45 -28.27
C ARG A 603 5.01 -36.93 -27.88
N GLN A 604 5.83 -37.76 -28.51
CA GLN A 604 5.85 -39.20 -28.24
C GLN A 604 6.32 -39.51 -26.81
N LEU A 605 7.35 -38.82 -26.32
CA LEU A 605 7.82 -38.94 -24.94
C LEU A 605 6.71 -38.59 -23.94
N MET A 606 6.04 -37.44 -24.10
CA MET A 606 4.95 -37.02 -23.21
C MET A 606 3.78 -38.01 -23.23
N PHE A 607 3.44 -38.54 -24.42
CA PHE A 607 2.40 -39.55 -24.57
C PHE A 607 2.72 -40.83 -23.81
N GLU A 608 3.96 -41.33 -23.92
CA GLU A 608 4.40 -42.54 -23.22
C GLU A 608 4.44 -42.36 -21.72
N GLN A 609 4.94 -41.22 -21.23
CA GLN A 609 4.98 -40.89 -19.81
C GLN A 609 3.58 -40.80 -19.19
N VAL A 610 2.66 -40.08 -19.83
CA VAL A 610 1.28 -39.99 -19.34
C VAL A 610 0.56 -41.33 -19.40
N LYS A 611 0.78 -42.13 -20.45
CA LYS A 611 0.23 -43.49 -20.52
C LYS A 611 0.75 -44.38 -19.38
N ALA A 612 2.00 -44.20 -18.97
CA ALA A 612 2.57 -44.94 -17.84
C ALA A 612 1.91 -44.56 -16.51
N ILE A 613 1.47 -43.31 -16.31
CA ILE A 613 0.71 -42.89 -15.12
C ILE A 613 -0.62 -43.67 -15.02
N GLU A 614 -1.30 -43.85 -16.16
CA GLU A 614 -2.60 -44.51 -16.28
C GLU A 614 -2.53 -46.05 -16.32
N GLU A 615 -1.33 -46.61 -16.48
CA GLU A 615 -1.12 -48.05 -16.63
C GLU A 615 -1.56 -48.79 -15.35
N LEU A 616 -2.46 -49.76 -15.49
CA LEU A 616 -2.92 -50.57 -14.36
C LEU A 616 -1.83 -51.54 -13.92
N VAL A 617 -1.37 -51.38 -12.68
CA VAL A 617 -0.41 -52.27 -12.03
C VAL A 617 -1.07 -53.01 -10.88
N ASN A 618 -0.61 -54.24 -10.64
CA ASN A 618 -1.04 -54.98 -9.45
C ASN A 618 -0.39 -54.33 -8.23
N PRO A 619 -1.15 -54.04 -7.16
CA PRO A 619 -0.59 -53.51 -5.93
C PRO A 619 0.38 -54.52 -5.29
N PRO A 620 1.28 -54.07 -4.38
CA PRO A 620 2.21 -54.95 -3.69
C PRO A 620 1.50 -56.13 -3.02
N ALA A 621 2.16 -57.30 -2.97
CA ALA A 621 1.58 -58.55 -2.45
C ALA A 621 1.00 -58.46 -1.02
N ALA A 622 1.36 -57.41 -0.26
CA ALA A 622 0.83 -57.10 1.06
C ALA A 622 -0.67 -56.71 1.07
N GLU A 623 -1.26 -56.27 -0.05
CA GLU A 623 -2.70 -55.91 -0.14
C GLU A 623 -3.64 -57.10 -0.41
N GLY A 624 -3.09 -58.32 -0.53
CA GLY A 624 -3.86 -59.57 -0.62
C GLY A 624 -4.25 -60.00 -2.05
N PHE A 625 -4.60 -61.28 -2.20
CA PHE A 625 -4.84 -61.98 -3.49
C PHE A 625 -6.04 -61.46 -4.33
N PHE A 626 -6.85 -60.54 -3.79
CA PHE A 626 -8.04 -59.96 -4.43
C PHE A 626 -7.91 -58.44 -4.67
N ALA A 627 -6.71 -57.88 -4.56
CA ALA A 627 -6.50 -56.46 -4.72
C ALA A 627 -6.73 -56.03 -6.18
N ILE A 628 -7.59 -55.03 -6.38
CA ILE A 628 -7.99 -54.52 -7.69
C ILE A 628 -6.78 -53.79 -8.30
N PRO A 629 -6.41 -54.04 -9.58
CA PRO A 629 -5.38 -53.28 -10.25
C PRO A 629 -5.65 -51.77 -10.17
N LYS A 630 -4.66 -50.99 -9.78
CA LYS A 630 -4.75 -49.53 -9.69
C LYS A 630 -3.79 -48.91 -10.71
N PRO A 631 -4.04 -47.69 -11.18
CA PRO A 631 -3.07 -46.96 -11.98
C PRO A 631 -1.72 -46.88 -11.25
N ARG A 632 -0.62 -46.97 -12.01
CA ARG A 632 0.75 -46.83 -11.49
C ARG A 632 0.93 -45.51 -10.75
N GLY A 633 0.28 -44.45 -11.24
CA GLY A 633 0.31 -43.13 -10.64
C GLY A 633 1.62 -42.39 -10.86
N LEU A 634 1.56 -41.07 -10.67
CA LEU A 634 2.71 -40.21 -10.57
C LEU A 634 3.26 -40.26 -9.15
N HIS A 635 4.57 -40.41 -9.03
CA HIS A 635 5.26 -40.43 -7.73
C HIS A 635 5.51 -39.02 -7.21
N TYR A 636 5.24 -38.80 -5.93
CA TYR A 636 5.66 -37.60 -5.20
C TYR A 636 5.86 -37.90 -3.73
N THR A 637 6.52 -36.98 -3.03
CA THR A 637 6.77 -37.10 -1.59
C THR A 637 6.19 -35.93 -0.81
N THR A 638 5.81 -36.19 0.44
CA THR A 638 5.42 -35.17 1.44
C THR A 638 6.18 -35.39 2.74
N GLN A 639 6.24 -34.39 3.61
CA GLN A 639 6.78 -34.56 4.97
C GLN A 639 5.63 -34.65 6.00
N ASP A 640 5.76 -35.55 6.98
CA ASP A 640 4.88 -35.56 8.15
C ASP A 640 5.28 -34.50 9.19
N LYS A 641 4.56 -34.44 10.31
CA LYS A 641 4.82 -33.46 11.38
C LYS A 641 6.18 -33.68 12.06
N GLU A 642 6.71 -34.89 11.96
CA GLU A 642 7.99 -35.33 12.50
C GLU A 642 9.14 -35.17 11.47
N GLY A 643 8.84 -34.67 10.27
CA GLY A 643 9.80 -34.42 9.19
C GLY A 643 10.17 -35.67 8.38
N GLN A 644 9.48 -36.80 8.56
CA GLN A 644 9.70 -38.02 7.79
C GLN A 644 9.07 -37.90 6.41
N THR A 645 9.79 -38.43 5.41
CA THR A 645 9.33 -38.44 4.02
C THR A 645 8.33 -39.58 3.80
N ILE A 646 7.17 -39.26 3.26
CA ILE A 646 6.12 -40.20 2.87
C ILE A 646 6.02 -40.20 1.35
N ASP A 647 6.10 -41.38 0.74
CA ASP A 647 5.91 -41.58 -0.69
C ASP A 647 4.43 -41.79 -1.06
N HIS A 648 4.03 -41.23 -2.20
CA HIS A 648 2.68 -41.33 -2.76
C HIS A 648 2.73 -41.71 -4.23
N TRP A 649 1.70 -42.44 -4.69
CA TRP A 649 1.50 -42.80 -6.09
C TRP A 649 0.03 -42.62 -6.45
N GLU A 650 -0.27 -41.56 -7.20
CA GLU A 650 -1.64 -41.22 -7.59
C GLU A 650 -1.68 -40.84 -9.07
N ALA A 651 -2.67 -41.31 -9.83
CA ALA A 651 -2.80 -40.93 -11.24
C ALA A 651 -3.14 -39.44 -11.42
N HIS A 652 -4.00 -38.93 -10.54
CA HIS A 652 -4.40 -37.53 -10.54
C HIS A 652 -4.71 -37.05 -9.13
N PHE A 653 -4.66 -35.73 -8.95
CA PHE A 653 -5.11 -35.10 -7.72
C PHE A 653 -6.59 -35.39 -7.44
N ASP A 654 -6.87 -35.85 -6.22
CA ASP A 654 -8.20 -36.18 -5.74
C ASP A 654 -8.82 -35.01 -4.98
N LEU A 655 -9.90 -34.43 -5.53
CA LEU A 655 -10.69 -33.38 -4.86
C LEU A 655 -11.68 -33.93 -3.82
N THR A 656 -11.80 -35.26 -3.68
CA THR A 656 -12.73 -35.90 -2.76
C THR A 656 -12.57 -35.49 -1.30
N PRO A 657 -11.36 -35.29 -0.75
CA PRO A 657 -11.19 -34.80 0.62
C PRO A 657 -11.88 -33.44 0.86
N LEU A 658 -11.72 -32.48 -0.05
CA LEU A 658 -12.35 -31.16 0.05
C LEU A 658 -13.88 -31.26 -0.12
N LYS A 659 -14.35 -32.02 -1.11
CA LYS A 659 -15.79 -32.27 -1.31
C LYS A 659 -16.41 -32.93 -0.07
N THR A 660 -15.72 -33.88 0.55
CA THR A 660 -16.18 -34.57 1.76
C THR A 660 -16.21 -33.62 2.96
N ALA A 661 -15.20 -32.77 3.13
CA ALA A 661 -15.16 -31.80 4.22
C ALA A 661 -16.30 -30.76 4.11
N LEU A 662 -16.53 -30.23 2.90
CA LEU A 662 -17.64 -29.30 2.63
C LEU A 662 -18.99 -29.98 2.85
N LYS A 663 -19.17 -31.21 2.35
CA LYS A 663 -20.39 -31.99 2.58
C LYS A 663 -20.63 -32.21 4.07
N HIS A 664 -19.60 -32.59 4.82
CA HIS A 664 -19.71 -32.79 6.26
C HIS A 664 -20.11 -31.49 6.99
N TYR A 665 -19.56 -30.33 6.57
CA TYR A 665 -19.97 -29.03 7.12
C TYR A 665 -21.45 -28.72 6.81
N VAL A 666 -21.88 -28.91 5.56
CA VAL A 666 -23.26 -28.69 5.12
C VAL A 666 -24.24 -29.61 5.86
N ASP A 667 -23.92 -30.90 5.96
CA ASP A 667 -24.78 -31.87 6.64
C ASP A 667 -24.95 -31.51 8.13
N GLU A 668 -23.85 -31.18 8.84
CA GLU A 668 -23.90 -30.72 10.23
C GLU A 668 -24.65 -29.39 10.39
N TYR A 669 -24.50 -28.47 9.43
CA TYR A 669 -25.22 -27.20 9.44
C TYR A 669 -26.73 -27.40 9.27
N ASN A 670 -27.15 -28.25 8.33
CA ASN A 670 -28.56 -28.48 8.01
C ASN A 670 -29.28 -29.31 9.09
N ASN A 671 -28.58 -30.21 9.77
CA ASN A 671 -29.14 -31.04 10.84
C ASN A 671 -29.47 -30.27 12.13
N ARG A 672 -29.07 -29.00 12.25
CA ARG A 672 -29.26 -28.17 13.46
C ARG A 672 -29.91 -26.83 13.13
N PRO A 673 -31.25 -26.74 13.05
CA PRO A 673 -31.93 -25.49 12.67
C PRO A 673 -31.91 -24.41 13.77
N ASN A 674 -31.85 -24.78 15.05
CA ASN A 674 -31.79 -23.87 16.20
C ASN A 674 -30.42 -24.00 16.91
N LYS A 675 -29.38 -23.43 16.32
CA LYS A 675 -27.98 -23.62 16.75
C LYS A 675 -27.68 -22.87 18.06
N SER A 676 -27.26 -23.61 19.08
CA SER A 676 -26.66 -23.07 20.31
C SER A 676 -25.23 -22.57 20.06
N ASP A 677 -24.62 -21.88 21.04
CA ASP A 677 -23.23 -21.45 20.93
C ASP A 677 -22.25 -22.63 20.78
N ASP A 678 -22.51 -23.76 21.45
CA ASP A 678 -21.71 -24.99 21.33
C ASP A 678 -21.81 -25.61 19.93
N ASP A 679 -22.98 -25.53 19.29
CA ASP A 679 -23.18 -25.98 17.90
C ASP A 679 -22.35 -25.14 16.93
N TRP A 680 -22.26 -23.83 17.17
CA TRP A 680 -21.44 -22.93 16.37
C TRP A 680 -19.95 -23.21 16.54
N GLU A 681 -19.49 -23.45 17.77
CA GLU A 681 -18.10 -23.83 18.02
C GLU A 681 -17.70 -25.11 17.26
N GLN A 682 -18.58 -26.11 17.24
CA GLN A 682 -18.34 -27.33 16.48
C GLN A 682 -18.31 -27.10 14.97
N LEU A 683 -19.22 -26.28 14.44
CA LEU A 683 -19.23 -25.92 13.02
C LEU A 683 -17.99 -25.13 12.63
N ASP A 684 -17.55 -24.17 13.45
CA ASP A 684 -16.33 -23.40 13.21
C ASP A 684 -15.09 -24.30 13.24
N LYS A 685 -15.06 -25.31 14.11
CA LYS A 685 -14.02 -26.34 14.09
C LYS A 685 -14.01 -27.14 12.79
N ILE A 686 -15.16 -27.58 12.30
CA ILE A 686 -15.26 -28.30 11.02
C ILE A 686 -14.81 -27.39 9.86
N TRP A 687 -15.25 -26.13 9.87
CA TRP A 687 -14.92 -25.15 8.85
C TRP A 687 -13.41 -24.93 8.77
N VAL A 688 -12.75 -24.64 9.89
CA VAL A 688 -11.32 -24.34 9.88
C VAL A 688 -10.49 -25.61 9.74
N GLU A 689 -10.68 -26.59 10.63
CA GLU A 689 -9.78 -27.75 10.74
C GLU A 689 -10.05 -28.84 9.70
N LYS A 690 -11.23 -28.87 9.05
CA LYS A 690 -11.50 -29.84 7.97
C LYS A 690 -11.52 -29.15 6.61
N VAL A 691 -12.39 -28.16 6.41
CA VAL A 691 -12.51 -27.48 5.11
C VAL A 691 -11.25 -26.68 4.80
N GLY A 692 -10.79 -25.85 5.74
CA GLY A 692 -9.58 -25.04 5.53
C GLY A 692 -8.31 -25.86 5.31
N ILE A 693 -8.14 -26.98 6.03
CA ILE A 693 -7.00 -27.89 5.80
C ILE A 693 -7.10 -28.53 4.41
N ALA A 694 -8.28 -29.00 4.00
CA ALA A 694 -8.46 -29.57 2.66
C ALA A 694 -8.25 -28.52 1.54
N GLN A 695 -8.65 -27.26 1.77
CA GLN A 695 -8.38 -26.14 0.86
C GLN A 695 -6.89 -25.84 0.71
N ARG A 696 -6.10 -25.94 1.79
CA ARG A 696 -4.65 -25.73 1.75
C ARG A 696 -3.92 -26.76 0.88
N SER A 697 -4.49 -27.94 0.71
CA SER A 697 -3.86 -29.05 -0.03
C SER A 697 -4.18 -29.09 -1.53
N VAL A 698 -4.99 -28.17 -2.06
CA VAL A 698 -5.35 -28.17 -3.49
C VAL A 698 -4.21 -27.63 -4.37
N PRO A 699 -4.05 -28.13 -5.61
CA PRO A 699 -3.15 -27.52 -6.59
C PRO A 699 -3.51 -26.06 -6.90
N ALA A 700 -2.52 -25.29 -7.36
CA ALA A 700 -2.66 -23.85 -7.57
C ALA A 700 -3.86 -23.48 -8.45
N HIS A 701 -4.14 -24.22 -9.52
CA HIS A 701 -5.25 -23.90 -10.42
C HIS A 701 -6.64 -23.98 -9.76
N ILE A 702 -6.83 -24.87 -8.76
CA ILE A 702 -8.08 -24.92 -7.98
C ILE A 702 -8.16 -23.71 -7.04
N ALA A 703 -7.05 -23.33 -6.43
CA ALA A 703 -6.99 -22.10 -5.63
C ALA A 703 -7.26 -20.85 -6.50
N GLN A 704 -6.81 -20.85 -7.77
CA GLN A 704 -7.08 -19.78 -8.73
C GLN A 704 -8.55 -19.71 -9.14
N GLU A 705 -9.24 -20.85 -9.30
CA GLU A 705 -10.71 -20.89 -9.46
C GLU A 705 -11.39 -20.22 -8.26
N TYR A 706 -10.86 -20.48 -7.06
CA TYR A 706 -11.26 -19.83 -5.82
C TYR A 706 -10.87 -18.37 -5.71
N CYS A 707 -9.91 -17.86 -6.48
CA CYS A 707 -9.40 -16.49 -6.37
C CYS A 707 -9.79 -15.60 -7.57
N HIS A 708 -10.50 -16.12 -8.56
CA HIS A 708 -10.81 -15.39 -9.79
C HIS A 708 -11.50 -14.03 -9.50
N PRO A 709 -11.08 -12.90 -10.11
CA PRO A 709 -11.54 -11.57 -9.71
C PRO A 709 -12.92 -11.20 -10.28
N GLU A 710 -13.24 -11.70 -11.47
CA GLU A 710 -14.37 -11.20 -12.27
C GLU A 710 -15.63 -12.10 -12.27
N ARG A 711 -15.60 -13.28 -11.61
CA ARG A 711 -16.75 -14.21 -11.55
C ARG A 711 -16.79 -14.95 -10.23
N SER A 712 -17.96 -15.25 -9.67
CA SER A 712 -18.12 -16.13 -8.49
C SER A 712 -18.44 -17.57 -8.90
N PHE A 713 -18.49 -18.48 -7.92
CA PHE A 713 -18.97 -19.85 -8.17
C PHE A 713 -20.46 -19.88 -8.55
N TYR A 714 -21.25 -18.93 -8.04
CA TYR A 714 -22.64 -18.79 -8.48
C TYR A 714 -22.73 -18.54 -9.98
N ASN A 715 -21.86 -17.71 -10.58
CA ASN A 715 -21.88 -17.52 -12.03
C ASN A 715 -21.63 -18.80 -12.82
N ILE A 716 -20.78 -19.71 -12.31
CA ILE A 716 -20.52 -21.02 -12.93
C ILE A 716 -21.76 -21.91 -12.89
N THR A 717 -22.59 -21.81 -11.83
CA THR A 717 -23.85 -22.56 -11.76
C THR A 717 -24.81 -22.18 -12.88
N GLN A 718 -24.70 -20.94 -13.38
CA GLN A 718 -25.52 -20.42 -14.47
C GLN A 718 -24.95 -20.78 -15.85
N SER A 719 -23.64 -21.03 -15.96
CA SER A 719 -23.01 -21.41 -17.24
C SER A 719 -21.70 -22.17 -17.03
N GLU A 720 -21.69 -23.47 -17.35
CA GLU A 720 -20.48 -24.30 -17.37
C GLU A 720 -19.44 -23.83 -18.41
N ALA A 721 -19.85 -23.03 -19.42
CA ALA A 721 -18.93 -22.48 -20.43
C ALA A 721 -17.84 -21.57 -19.83
N LEU A 722 -18.04 -21.09 -18.60
CA LEU A 722 -17.04 -20.34 -17.83
C LEU A 722 -15.87 -21.21 -17.33
N LEU A 723 -15.93 -22.54 -17.51
CA LEU A 723 -14.84 -23.48 -17.22
C LEU A 723 -14.10 -23.96 -18.49
N ASP A 724 -14.54 -23.53 -19.67
CA ASP A 724 -13.96 -23.93 -20.95
C ASP A 724 -12.50 -23.48 -21.05
N VAL A 725 -11.61 -24.45 -21.25
CA VAL A 725 -10.16 -24.25 -21.32
C VAL A 725 -9.73 -23.51 -22.59
N SER A 726 -10.53 -23.56 -23.66
CA SER A 726 -10.22 -22.89 -24.93
C SER A 726 -10.24 -21.36 -24.82
N ASN A 727 -10.91 -20.82 -23.79
CA ASN A 727 -10.91 -19.40 -23.49
C ASN A 727 -9.94 -19.11 -22.33
N PRO A 728 -8.78 -18.48 -22.57
CA PRO A 728 -7.80 -18.20 -21.52
C PRO A 728 -8.33 -17.22 -20.46
N ASN A 729 -9.34 -16.40 -20.78
CA ASN A 729 -9.94 -15.49 -19.79
C ASN A 729 -10.80 -16.19 -18.75
N ASN A 730 -11.17 -17.46 -18.98
CA ASN A 730 -11.97 -18.21 -18.03
C ASN A 730 -11.22 -18.53 -16.74
N LEU A 731 -9.88 -18.57 -16.72
CA LEU A 731 -9.10 -18.76 -15.49
C LEU A 731 -7.98 -17.72 -15.39
N LYS A 732 -8.17 -16.73 -14.50
CA LYS A 732 -7.11 -15.76 -14.15
C LYS A 732 -6.10 -16.41 -13.20
N ARG A 733 -4.81 -16.40 -13.56
CA ARG A 733 -3.69 -16.98 -12.79
C ARG A 733 -3.29 -16.12 -11.58
N GLN A 734 -4.20 -15.97 -10.62
CA GLN A 734 -3.95 -15.23 -9.39
C GLN A 734 -4.34 -16.02 -8.14
N LEU A 735 -3.60 -15.80 -7.05
CA LEU A 735 -3.81 -16.46 -5.75
C LEU A 735 -4.21 -15.47 -4.65
N LYS A 736 -4.52 -14.22 -5.05
CA LYS A 736 -5.01 -13.18 -4.15
C LYS A 736 -6.51 -13.28 -3.99
N PHE A 737 -6.97 -13.18 -2.75
CA PHE A 737 -8.38 -13.06 -2.43
C PHE A 737 -8.65 -11.85 -1.56
N TYR A 738 -9.81 -11.24 -1.74
CA TYR A 738 -10.21 -10.09 -0.93
C TYR A 738 -10.61 -10.54 0.47
N ASN A 739 -9.92 -10.01 1.47
CA ASN A 739 -10.23 -10.17 2.88
C ASN A 739 -11.01 -8.95 3.37
N LYS A 740 -12.31 -9.16 3.59
CA LYS A 740 -13.23 -8.14 4.10
C LYS A 740 -12.98 -7.72 5.53
N ASP A 741 -12.41 -8.58 6.37
CA ASP A 741 -12.15 -8.26 7.78
C ASP A 741 -11.06 -7.19 7.89
N THR A 742 -10.11 -7.17 6.95
CA THR A 742 -9.02 -6.20 6.91
C THR A 742 -9.16 -5.16 5.80
N GLY A 743 -10.18 -5.27 4.95
CA GLY A 743 -10.36 -4.42 3.76
C GLY A 743 -9.22 -4.53 2.73
N ASN A 744 -8.45 -5.63 2.75
CA ASN A 744 -7.22 -5.81 1.98
C ASN A 744 -7.20 -7.16 1.26
N TYR A 745 -6.27 -7.37 0.33
CA TYR A 745 -6.08 -8.68 -0.32
C TYR A 745 -5.09 -9.55 0.47
N ASP A 746 -5.49 -10.79 0.75
CA ASP A 746 -4.64 -11.84 1.32
C ASP A 746 -4.24 -12.85 0.23
N LEU A 747 -3.23 -13.67 0.52
CA LEU A 747 -2.76 -14.76 -0.35
C LEU A 747 -3.32 -16.11 0.10
N TRP A 748 -3.76 -16.93 -0.85
CA TRP A 748 -4.19 -18.32 -0.60
C TRP A 748 -3.04 -19.16 -0.03
N PHE A 749 -1.86 -19.04 -0.64
CA PHE A 749 -0.63 -19.66 -0.16
C PHE A 749 0.33 -18.60 0.36
N THR A 750 0.76 -18.73 1.61
CA THR A 750 1.81 -17.90 2.18
C THR A 750 3.19 -18.50 1.88
N PRO A 751 4.17 -17.72 1.38
CA PRO A 751 5.53 -18.21 1.14
C PRO A 751 6.13 -18.83 2.41
N ASP A 752 6.87 -19.93 2.25
CA ASP A 752 7.56 -20.68 3.32
C ASP A 752 6.65 -21.26 4.43
N SER A 753 5.33 -21.21 4.26
CA SER A 753 4.39 -21.57 5.33
C SER A 753 3.99 -23.05 5.36
N TYR A 754 4.59 -23.93 4.56
CA TYR A 754 4.31 -25.37 4.66
C TYR A 754 4.77 -25.93 6.02
N ALA A 755 5.74 -25.28 6.68
CA ALA A 755 6.30 -25.64 7.98
C ALA A 755 5.72 -24.87 9.19
N VAL A 756 4.84 -23.87 9.00
CA VAL A 756 4.40 -22.98 10.09
C VAL A 756 2.87 -22.90 10.19
N ASP A 757 2.34 -23.16 11.40
CA ASP A 757 0.93 -23.09 11.80
C ASP A 757 0.36 -21.67 11.73
N SER A 758 0.25 -21.07 10.53
CA SER A 758 -0.42 -19.78 10.43
C SER A 758 -1.28 -19.69 9.18
N ARG A 759 -2.57 -19.35 9.41
CA ARG A 759 -3.59 -18.89 8.45
C ARG A 759 -4.59 -19.96 7.97
N LEU A 760 -4.62 -20.32 6.69
CA LEU A 760 -5.66 -21.17 6.07
C LEU A 760 -5.61 -22.60 6.65
N GLY A 761 -6.73 -23.07 7.20
CA GLY A 761 -6.80 -24.38 7.88
C GLY A 761 -6.48 -24.37 9.38
N PHE A 762 -6.02 -23.23 9.92
CA PHE A 762 -5.72 -23.06 11.35
C PHE A 762 -6.52 -21.94 12.01
N SER A 763 -6.88 -20.90 11.25
CA SER A 763 -7.63 -19.74 11.76
C SER A 763 -8.86 -19.37 10.93
N PHE A 764 -8.92 -19.82 9.68
CA PHE A 764 -10.04 -19.60 8.78
C PHE A 764 -10.10 -20.65 7.67
N ALA A 765 -11.23 -20.70 6.97
CA ALA A 765 -11.40 -21.28 5.65
C ALA A 765 -12.11 -20.27 4.73
N ILE A 766 -12.11 -20.53 3.43
CA ILE A 766 -12.51 -19.58 2.39
C ILE A 766 -13.83 -20.02 1.75
N LEU A 767 -14.69 -19.06 1.41
CA LEU A 767 -15.98 -19.29 0.77
C LEU A 767 -16.15 -18.40 -0.47
N ARG A 768 -16.72 -18.97 -1.54
CA ARG A 768 -16.87 -18.27 -2.84
C ARG A 768 -18.28 -18.28 -3.45
N GLY A 769 -19.22 -19.01 -2.90
CA GLY A 769 -20.59 -19.19 -3.45
C GLY A 769 -21.51 -17.96 -3.55
N GLY A 770 -21.08 -16.73 -3.19
CA GLY A 770 -21.95 -15.55 -3.17
C GLY A 770 -22.26 -14.94 -4.56
N GLU A 771 -23.36 -14.18 -4.66
CA GLU A 771 -23.68 -13.38 -5.86
C GLU A 771 -22.68 -12.23 -6.10
N PRO A 772 -22.54 -11.72 -7.36
CA PRO A 772 -21.52 -10.72 -7.73
C PRO A 772 -21.48 -9.47 -6.85
N LEU A 773 -22.63 -9.06 -6.29
CA LEU A 773 -22.76 -7.89 -5.40
C LEU A 773 -22.07 -8.07 -4.04
N TRP A 774 -21.65 -9.30 -3.70
CA TRP A 774 -21.23 -9.65 -2.35
C TRP A 774 -19.76 -10.08 -2.22
N GLY A 775 -19.00 -10.23 -3.30
CA GLY A 775 -17.55 -10.55 -3.25
C GLY A 775 -17.17 -11.84 -2.50
N MET A 776 -15.88 -12.16 -2.48
CA MET A 776 -15.31 -13.31 -1.75
C MET A 776 -15.33 -13.08 -0.23
N TRP A 777 -15.53 -14.14 0.56
CA TRP A 777 -15.59 -14.05 2.03
C TRP A 777 -14.47 -14.86 2.69
N ARG A 778 -13.62 -14.18 3.46
CA ARG A 778 -12.84 -14.79 4.53
C ARG A 778 -13.79 -15.03 5.71
N ALA A 779 -13.86 -16.26 6.22
CA ALA A 779 -14.72 -16.61 7.35
C ALA A 779 -13.85 -17.11 8.51
N PRO A 780 -13.61 -16.29 9.56
CA PRO A 780 -12.83 -16.70 10.73
C PRO A 780 -13.63 -17.66 11.62
N SER A 781 -12.91 -18.33 12.54
CA SER A 781 -13.47 -19.21 13.57
C SER A 781 -14.32 -18.51 14.64
N ARG A 782 -14.25 -17.16 14.74
CA ARG A 782 -15.10 -16.35 15.61
C ARG A 782 -15.48 -15.07 14.88
N ALA A 783 -16.57 -15.09 14.13
CA ALA A 783 -17.19 -13.86 13.64
C ALA A 783 -18.04 -13.24 14.77
N GLU A 784 -17.88 -11.94 15.00
CA GLU A 784 -18.75 -11.17 15.88
C GLU A 784 -20.22 -11.32 15.44
N SER A 785 -21.03 -11.75 16.40
CA SER A 785 -22.49 -11.79 16.62
C SER A 785 -23.54 -11.61 15.50
N HIS A 786 -23.25 -11.18 14.28
CA HIS A 786 -24.28 -10.78 13.31
C HIS A 786 -24.37 -11.61 12.01
N ARG A 787 -23.48 -12.58 11.75
CA ARG A 787 -23.44 -13.30 10.46
C ARG A 787 -23.43 -14.84 10.53
N ARG A 788 -23.94 -15.44 11.61
CA ARG A 788 -23.93 -16.90 11.79
C ARG A 788 -24.92 -17.64 10.84
N ALA A 789 -26.02 -17.02 10.41
CA ALA A 789 -27.11 -17.67 9.68
C ALA A 789 -26.92 -17.93 8.16
N TRP A 790 -25.80 -17.50 7.54
CA TRP A 790 -25.66 -17.45 6.06
C TRP A 790 -24.67 -18.46 5.45
N ARG A 791 -24.08 -19.38 6.24
CA ARG A 791 -22.97 -20.23 5.76
C ARG A 791 -23.39 -21.52 5.04
N GLY A 792 -24.53 -22.13 5.36
CA GLY A 792 -24.96 -23.42 4.79
C GLY A 792 -25.14 -23.41 3.27
N ASP A 793 -26.09 -22.61 2.78
CA ASP A 793 -26.47 -22.53 1.37
C ASP A 793 -25.28 -22.16 0.45
N LEU A 794 -24.38 -21.30 0.92
CA LEU A 794 -23.20 -20.90 0.15
C LEU A 794 -22.15 -22.03 0.07
N CYS A 795 -22.02 -22.87 1.11
CA CYS A 795 -21.14 -24.04 1.08
C CYS A 795 -21.67 -25.12 0.14
N GLU A 796 -23.01 -25.24 0.00
CA GLU A 796 -23.63 -26.12 -0.99
C GLU A 796 -23.25 -25.72 -2.42
N ILE A 797 -23.20 -24.41 -2.70
CA ILE A 797 -22.74 -23.88 -4.00
C ILE A 797 -21.28 -24.25 -4.25
N ASP A 798 -20.39 -24.04 -3.27
CA ASP A 798 -18.97 -24.43 -3.38
C ASP A 798 -18.81 -25.94 -3.66
N LEU A 799 -19.54 -26.79 -2.93
CA LEU A 799 -19.52 -28.24 -3.11
C LEU A 799 -20.01 -28.65 -4.51
N ALA A 800 -21.12 -28.07 -4.96
CA ALA A 800 -21.68 -28.34 -6.29
C ALA A 800 -20.70 -27.95 -7.39
N ILE A 801 -20.11 -26.75 -7.30
CA ILE A 801 -19.19 -26.24 -8.30
C ILE A 801 -17.86 -26.98 -8.32
N LEU A 802 -17.30 -27.36 -7.17
CA LEU A 802 -16.11 -28.21 -7.15
C LEU A 802 -16.34 -29.57 -7.81
N SER A 803 -17.55 -30.11 -7.69
CA SER A 803 -17.94 -31.35 -8.39
C SER A 803 -18.03 -31.15 -9.91
N VAL A 804 -18.52 -29.99 -10.35
CA VAL A 804 -18.54 -29.61 -11.78
C VAL A 804 -17.13 -29.40 -12.31
N ILE A 805 -16.28 -28.66 -11.60
CA ILE A 805 -14.88 -28.43 -11.96
C ILE A 805 -14.15 -29.77 -12.11
N ASP A 806 -14.21 -30.65 -11.10
CA ASP A 806 -13.56 -31.97 -11.15
C ASP A 806 -14.03 -32.79 -12.36
N LYS A 807 -15.35 -32.80 -12.64
CA LYS A 807 -15.93 -33.48 -13.81
C LYS A 807 -15.43 -32.89 -15.14
N VAL A 808 -15.36 -31.57 -15.26
CA VAL A 808 -14.87 -30.89 -16.47
C VAL A 808 -13.39 -31.18 -16.66
N ARG A 809 -12.56 -31.04 -15.63
CA ARG A 809 -11.11 -31.30 -15.72
C ARG A 809 -10.80 -32.78 -16.04
N ILE A 810 -11.60 -33.73 -15.54
CA ILE A 810 -11.50 -35.15 -15.95
C ILE A 810 -11.82 -35.34 -17.44
N ARG A 811 -12.80 -34.60 -17.98
CA ARG A 811 -13.10 -34.65 -19.42
C ARG A 811 -11.94 -34.06 -20.23
N ASP A 812 -11.40 -32.93 -19.78
CA ASP A 812 -10.28 -32.25 -20.43
C ASP A 812 -9.03 -33.13 -20.49
N LEU A 813 -8.74 -33.91 -19.45
CA LEU A 813 -7.64 -34.89 -19.43
C LEU A 813 -7.75 -35.94 -20.54
N LYS A 814 -8.95 -36.49 -20.76
CA LYS A 814 -9.19 -37.45 -21.85
C LYS A 814 -8.89 -36.82 -23.21
N GLN A 815 -9.32 -35.58 -23.39
CA GLN A 815 -9.02 -34.83 -24.61
C GLN A 815 -7.51 -34.58 -24.77
N SER A 816 -6.78 -34.27 -23.68
CA SER A 816 -5.32 -34.10 -23.71
C SER A 816 -4.60 -35.41 -24.08
N LEU A 817 -5.08 -36.55 -23.59
CA LEU A 817 -4.55 -37.86 -23.97
C LEU A 817 -4.82 -38.17 -25.46
N GLU A 818 -6.02 -37.88 -25.95
CA GLU A 818 -6.37 -38.01 -27.38
C GLU A 818 -5.48 -37.11 -28.25
N ASN A 819 -5.30 -35.86 -27.83
CA ASN A 819 -4.44 -34.89 -28.49
C ASN A 819 -2.99 -35.37 -28.60
N LEU A 820 -2.46 -35.99 -27.55
CA LEU A 820 -1.12 -36.57 -27.59
C LEU A 820 -1.05 -37.86 -28.40
N SER A 821 -2.13 -38.65 -28.50
CA SER A 821 -2.12 -39.95 -29.19
C SER A 821 -1.99 -39.86 -30.71
N GLN A 822 -2.36 -38.71 -31.30
CA GLN A 822 -2.33 -38.52 -32.75
C GLN A 822 -0.96 -38.02 -33.22
N PRO A 823 -0.33 -38.65 -34.22
CA PRO A 823 0.93 -38.16 -34.80
C PRO A 823 0.71 -36.81 -35.51
N LEU A 824 1.76 -35.97 -35.56
CA LEU A 824 1.63 -34.59 -36.07
C LEU A 824 1.10 -34.52 -37.51
N ILE A 825 1.43 -35.51 -38.35
CA ILE A 825 0.98 -35.60 -39.76
C ILE A 825 -0.55 -35.83 -39.86
N ALA A 826 -1.18 -36.47 -38.88
CA ALA A 826 -2.62 -36.74 -38.88
C ALA A 826 -3.46 -35.55 -38.40
N GLN A 827 -2.90 -34.65 -37.59
CA GLN A 827 -3.61 -33.48 -37.06
C GLN A 827 -3.73 -32.32 -38.08
N VAL A 828 -2.76 -32.17 -38.99
CA VAL A 828 -2.80 -31.14 -40.06
C VAL A 828 -3.96 -31.38 -41.04
N ALA A 829 -4.41 -32.63 -41.20
CA ALA A 829 -5.54 -32.97 -42.07
C ALA A 829 -6.92 -32.58 -41.49
N GLN A 830 -7.01 -32.21 -40.21
CA GLN A 830 -8.28 -31.85 -39.54
C GLN A 830 -8.53 -30.33 -39.43
N TYR A 831 -7.57 -29.47 -39.80
CA TYR A 831 -7.75 -28.02 -39.86
C TYR A 831 -7.09 -27.44 -41.13
N PRO A 832 -7.75 -27.48 -42.30
CA PRO A 832 -7.27 -26.78 -43.48
C PRO A 832 -7.66 -25.29 -43.37
N GLY A 833 -6.79 -24.48 -42.77
CA GLY A 833 -6.92 -23.03 -42.81
C GLY A 833 -6.30 -22.30 -41.63
N ILE A 834 -5.00 -22.02 -41.72
CA ILE A 834 -4.41 -20.73 -41.32
C ILE A 834 -3.62 -20.23 -42.51
#